data_AF-A0AA39LIG9-F1
#
_entry.id   AF-A0AA39LIG9-F1
#
_cell.length_a   1.000
_cell.length_b   1.000
_cell.length_c   1.000
_cell.angle_alpha   90.00
_cell.angle_beta   90.00
_cell.angle_gamma   90.00
#
_symmetry.space_group_name_H-M   'P 1'
#
loop_
_entity.id
_entity.type
_entity.pdbx_description
1 polymer ?
#
loop_
_entity_poly.entity_id
_entity_poly.type
_entity_poly.pdbx_seq_one_letter_code
_entity_poly.pdbx_strand_id
1 'polypeptide(L)'
;MWTAPLLLLFFFVPSRANEITRCCSIGVRHFRESEHCVNPTGSSSILCNRASSVCCLRALLDQSCNAGRKLAQNNVVCPSLIDRIGGGVEKECCECCMMARDLRSQGKPCVASRKLSASCLQSFNACCNRTRGSFGATQLVDRCAQARCSHLCNDRGGKKVECSCRKGYTLSPDGFTCIPVEECNFLNERAYCNKHRDRCIVKRGMYRCDPKDKNLRFMSAAPTAEFIPHEEFSNDIAHLIQRKPQRLYPTPTQCAPGFQDSEGKGVCEDVDECAMGEHRCTPLQICRNTLGSHECVAKQCSWSEIMNSRTGECIPVDCPLGYIPKDGRCEDINECAVPGRCGSMQVCVNTQGSYRCVQDTNLCRTGYKALPSSGICVDINECEEGSHTCGSVQCINLQGSFTCKCSQGFRFNTTSRQCGDINECEAFGGHMCSPHATCENTIGSFRCHCKLGFVLAADERTCHDIDECSMGSNQCHQKCVNTPGSYECDCRTGYELDNDQRTCRDIDECQGNNMCMNVCMNTPGSFECRCPEGYRIDNDGFRCKDINECNTDPCQRTEDLCVNTIGGFKCRSMTCPENFVYDSYYKNNVEDGYSCLKKCSVNDSVCMNNITKEILYQFRSIASMPVVSSPIEVSRIHTQMHMPFSVQYEIGNDPNGFFSVEQRIINLVKPIKGPREETIKINIRTKSRANLLMAHNVAYINISVSQYLF
;
A
#
# COMPACT_ATOMS: atom_id res chain seq x y z
N MET A 1 16.67 54.25 -46.34
CA MET A 1 16.53 54.54 -44.90
C MET A 1 15.13 54.14 -44.44
N TRP A 2 14.91 52.90 -44.00
CA TRP A 2 13.75 52.48 -43.18
C TRP A 2 14.23 51.33 -42.27
N THR A 3 13.92 51.49 -40.98
CA THR A 3 13.86 50.60 -39.80
C THR A 3 14.08 49.08 -39.90
N ALA A 4 14.77 48.49 -38.90
CA ALA A 4 14.27 47.38 -38.04
C ALA A 4 15.28 47.00 -36.91
N PRO A 5 14.81 46.56 -35.71
CA PRO A 5 15.63 46.28 -34.53
C PRO A 5 16.05 44.79 -34.37
N LEU A 6 17.09 44.57 -33.56
CA LEU A 6 17.76 43.28 -33.28
C LEU A 6 16.84 42.20 -32.65
N LEU A 7 16.93 40.99 -33.18
CA LEU A 7 16.33 39.75 -32.67
C LEU A 7 17.41 38.89 -32.00
N LEU A 8 17.27 38.66 -30.69
CA LEU A 8 18.05 37.69 -29.91
C LEU A 8 17.55 36.26 -30.22
N LEU A 9 18.41 35.43 -30.81
CA LEU A 9 18.18 34.00 -31.01
C LEU A 9 18.54 33.24 -29.71
N PHE A 10 17.52 32.75 -29.00
CA PHE A 10 17.69 31.75 -27.94
C PHE A 10 17.97 30.37 -28.55
N PHE A 11 19.15 29.82 -28.32
CA PHE A 11 19.45 28.41 -28.55
C PHE A 11 18.73 27.54 -27.50
N PHE A 12 17.73 26.77 -27.91
CA PHE A 12 17.11 25.73 -27.10
C PHE A 12 18.05 24.51 -27.00
N VAL A 13 18.48 24.16 -25.79
CA VAL A 13 19.11 22.86 -25.48
C VAL A 13 17.99 21.82 -25.36
N PRO A 14 18.00 20.69 -26.10
CA PRO A 14 16.94 19.68 -26.01
C PRO A 14 17.01 18.89 -24.69
N SER A 15 15.86 18.58 -24.11
CA SER A 15 15.73 17.76 -22.89
C SER A 15 16.04 16.28 -23.17
N ARG A 16 16.63 15.58 -22.17
CA ARG A 16 17.02 14.15 -22.23
C ARG A 16 15.87 13.19 -22.62
N ALA A 17 14.61 13.57 -22.38
CA ALA A 17 13.43 12.75 -22.72
C ALA A 17 13.15 12.67 -24.24
N ASN A 18 13.43 13.74 -24.99
CA ASN A 18 13.26 13.75 -26.45
C ASN A 18 14.30 12.90 -27.18
N GLU A 19 15.47 12.70 -26.56
CA GLU A 19 16.54 11.85 -27.09
C GLU A 19 16.13 10.37 -27.07
N ILE A 20 15.56 9.88 -25.96
CA ILE A 20 15.16 8.46 -25.80
C ILE A 20 14.08 8.06 -26.82
N THR A 21 13.02 8.87 -26.97
CA THR A 21 11.91 8.58 -27.90
C THR A 21 12.39 8.57 -29.35
N ARG A 22 13.27 9.52 -29.71
CA ARG A 22 13.89 9.56 -31.05
C ARG A 22 14.74 8.32 -31.28
N CYS A 23 15.57 7.92 -30.32
CA CYS A 23 16.44 6.74 -30.41
C CYS A 23 15.67 5.41 -30.43
N CYS A 24 14.57 5.31 -29.68
CA CYS A 24 13.66 4.17 -29.73
C CYS A 24 13.02 4.02 -31.13
N SER A 25 12.61 5.13 -31.76
CA SER A 25 12.05 5.12 -33.11
C SER A 25 13.08 4.67 -34.16
N ILE A 26 14.36 4.98 -33.94
CA ILE A 26 15.48 4.51 -34.78
C ILE A 26 15.64 2.99 -34.64
N GLY A 27 15.60 2.45 -33.42
CA GLY A 27 15.68 1.01 -33.18
C GLY A 27 14.53 0.21 -33.80
N VAL A 28 13.30 0.72 -33.71
CA VAL A 28 12.13 0.10 -34.36
C VAL A 28 12.22 0.18 -35.88
N ARG A 29 12.69 1.31 -36.44
CA ARG A 29 12.91 1.46 -37.88
C ARG A 29 13.99 0.51 -38.38
N HIS A 30 15.11 0.40 -37.67
CA HIS A 30 16.18 -0.54 -37.99
C HIS A 30 15.67 -1.98 -38.01
N PHE A 31 14.85 -2.39 -37.03
CA PHE A 31 14.23 -3.71 -37.04
C PHE A 31 13.35 -3.94 -38.27
N ARG A 32 12.51 -2.95 -38.64
CA ARG A 32 11.63 -3.05 -39.82
C ARG A 32 12.40 -3.16 -41.13
N GLU A 33 13.60 -2.59 -41.20
CA GLU A 33 14.43 -2.59 -42.41
C GLU A 33 15.35 -3.82 -42.50
N SER A 34 15.83 -4.34 -41.37
CA SER A 34 16.86 -5.37 -41.34
C SER A 34 16.40 -6.72 -40.80
N GLU A 35 15.23 -6.83 -40.18
CA GLU A 35 14.68 -8.05 -39.52
C GLU A 35 15.57 -8.69 -38.44
N HIS A 36 16.67 -8.05 -38.03
CA HIS A 36 17.59 -8.50 -37.00
C HIS A 36 18.03 -7.31 -36.13
N CYS A 37 18.25 -7.53 -34.84
CA CYS A 37 18.76 -6.49 -33.94
C CYS A 37 20.27 -6.58 -33.81
N VAL A 38 20.96 -5.55 -34.27
CA VAL A 38 22.42 -5.37 -34.10
C VAL A 38 22.64 -4.16 -33.19
N ASN A 39 23.65 -4.23 -32.31
CA ASN A 39 24.01 -3.08 -31.47
C ASN A 39 24.49 -1.92 -32.37
N PRO A 40 23.88 -0.71 -32.29
CA PRO A 40 24.26 0.39 -33.15
C PRO A 40 25.63 0.96 -32.74
N THR A 41 26.62 0.87 -33.63
CA THR A 41 27.97 1.46 -33.45
C THR A 41 28.07 2.86 -34.06
N GLY A 42 27.08 3.74 -33.81
CA GLY A 42 26.96 4.98 -34.59
C GLY A 42 26.30 6.20 -33.94
N SER A 43 26.01 6.22 -32.63
CA SER A 43 25.51 7.44 -31.96
C SER A 43 26.39 7.86 -30.79
N SER A 44 26.55 9.17 -30.60
CA SER A 44 27.43 9.83 -29.62
C SER A 44 26.95 9.74 -28.15
N SER A 45 25.89 8.97 -27.87
CA SER A 45 25.24 8.88 -26.55
C SER A 45 24.93 7.42 -26.20
N ILE A 46 25.50 6.94 -25.09
CA ILE A 46 25.29 5.58 -24.54
C ILE A 46 23.79 5.31 -24.25
N LEU A 47 23.06 6.35 -23.84
CA LEU A 47 21.62 6.29 -23.58
C LEU A 47 20.82 6.03 -24.88
N CYS A 48 21.20 6.68 -25.97
CA CYS A 48 20.56 6.49 -27.28
C CYS A 48 20.76 5.06 -27.81
N ASN A 49 21.98 4.53 -27.69
CA ASN A 49 22.29 3.15 -28.12
C ASN A 49 21.49 2.12 -27.32
N ARG A 50 21.37 2.29 -25.99
CA ARG A 50 20.54 1.40 -25.15
C ARG A 50 19.05 1.48 -25.49
N ALA A 51 18.51 2.69 -25.65
CA ALA A 51 17.09 2.89 -25.99
C ALA A 51 16.73 2.28 -27.36
N SER A 52 17.61 2.43 -28.35
CA SER A 52 17.46 1.83 -29.67
C SER A 52 17.46 0.29 -29.62
N SER A 53 18.44 -0.32 -28.92
CA SER A 53 18.53 -1.78 -28.79
C SER A 53 17.32 -2.39 -28.07
N VAL A 54 16.84 -1.77 -26.99
CA VAL A 54 15.66 -2.26 -26.24
C VAL A 54 14.39 -2.20 -27.10
N CYS A 55 14.19 -1.11 -27.85
CA CYS A 55 13.02 -0.98 -28.71
C CYS A 55 13.07 -1.88 -29.96
N CYS A 56 14.27 -2.16 -30.48
CA CYS A 56 14.45 -3.17 -31.53
C CYS A 56 14.05 -4.56 -31.03
N LEU A 57 14.57 -4.99 -29.87
CA LEU A 57 14.26 -6.29 -29.26
C LEU A 57 12.76 -6.45 -28.99
N ARG A 58 12.09 -5.39 -28.50
CA ARG A 58 10.65 -5.41 -28.29
C ARG A 58 9.86 -5.63 -29.58
N ALA A 59 10.27 -4.98 -30.68
CA ALA A 59 9.64 -5.16 -31.98
C ALA A 59 9.83 -6.60 -32.53
N LEU A 60 11.00 -7.21 -32.31
CA LEU A 60 11.27 -8.61 -32.63
C LEU A 60 10.35 -9.57 -31.87
N LEU A 61 10.18 -9.36 -30.56
CA LEU A 61 9.29 -10.18 -29.73
C LEU A 61 7.82 -10.04 -30.13
N ASP A 62 7.38 -8.83 -30.51
CA ASP A 62 6.02 -8.59 -31.01
C ASP A 62 5.77 -9.31 -32.35
N GLN A 63 6.75 -9.33 -33.26
CA GLN A 63 6.66 -10.08 -34.54
C GLN A 63 6.57 -11.60 -34.28
N SER A 64 7.39 -12.12 -33.37
CA SER A 64 7.38 -13.53 -32.98
C SER A 64 6.04 -13.94 -32.33
N CYS A 65 5.50 -13.10 -31.43
CA CYS A 65 4.17 -13.30 -30.84
C CYS A 65 3.05 -13.27 -31.90
N ASN A 66 3.14 -12.39 -32.90
CA ASN A 66 2.20 -12.32 -34.03
C ASN A 66 2.21 -13.60 -34.88
N ALA A 67 3.38 -14.19 -35.13
CA ALA A 67 3.50 -15.46 -35.86
C ALA A 67 2.82 -16.59 -35.09
N GLY A 68 3.07 -16.71 -33.79
CA GLY A 68 2.45 -17.71 -32.91
C GLY A 68 0.93 -17.60 -32.88
N ARG A 69 0.38 -16.38 -32.83
CA ARG A 69 -1.07 -16.16 -32.95
C ARG A 69 -1.65 -16.63 -34.27
N LYS A 70 -0.96 -16.42 -35.39
CA LYS A 70 -1.42 -16.88 -36.71
C LYS A 70 -1.44 -18.40 -36.81
N LEU A 71 -0.44 -19.08 -36.24
CA LEU A 71 -0.41 -20.55 -36.15
C LEU A 71 -1.63 -21.06 -35.37
N ALA A 72 -1.87 -20.49 -34.19
CA ALA A 72 -3.01 -20.81 -33.36
C ALA A 72 -4.35 -20.47 -34.03
N GLN A 73 -4.46 -19.42 -34.86
CA GLN A 73 -5.68 -19.10 -35.62
C GLN A 73 -5.94 -20.06 -36.78
N ASN A 74 -4.90 -20.65 -37.36
CA ASN A 74 -4.99 -21.59 -38.47
C ASN A 74 -5.11 -23.06 -38.05
N ASN A 75 -5.35 -23.35 -36.75
CA ASN A 75 -5.39 -24.72 -36.19
C ASN A 75 -4.09 -25.51 -36.40
N VAL A 76 -2.95 -24.82 -36.52
CA VAL A 76 -1.64 -25.46 -36.64
C VAL A 76 -1.08 -25.69 -35.23
N VAL A 77 -0.47 -26.87 -35.02
CA VAL A 77 0.15 -27.24 -33.73
C VAL A 77 1.23 -26.22 -33.36
N CYS A 78 1.18 -25.72 -32.12
CA CYS A 78 2.16 -24.75 -31.63
C CYS A 78 3.59 -25.36 -31.60
N PRO A 79 4.64 -24.58 -31.88
CA PRO A 79 6.00 -25.11 -31.99
C PRO A 79 6.52 -25.70 -30.66
N SER A 80 7.20 -26.85 -30.71
CA SER A 80 7.95 -27.40 -29.58
C SER A 80 9.38 -26.84 -29.60
N LEU A 81 9.62 -25.72 -28.89
CA LEU A 81 10.90 -25.03 -28.62
C LEU A 81 12.01 -25.18 -29.68
N ILE A 82 12.40 -24.10 -30.35
CA ILE A 82 13.60 -24.07 -31.21
C ILE A 82 14.52 -22.91 -30.83
N ASP A 83 15.83 -23.19 -30.87
CA ASP A 83 17.03 -22.39 -30.59
C ASP A 83 17.17 -21.07 -31.39
N ARG A 84 16.18 -20.17 -31.32
CA ARG A 84 16.31 -18.79 -31.81
C ARG A 84 15.93 -17.79 -30.74
N ILE A 85 16.65 -16.66 -30.71
CA ILE A 85 16.32 -15.49 -29.89
C ILE A 85 14.88 -15.04 -30.25
N GLY A 86 13.92 -15.31 -29.37
CA GLY A 86 12.48 -15.04 -29.57
C GLY A 86 11.56 -16.27 -29.64
N GLY A 87 12.09 -17.49 -29.83
CA GLY A 87 11.27 -18.70 -30.03
C GLY A 87 10.36 -19.09 -28.86
N GLY A 88 10.68 -18.66 -27.63
CA GLY A 88 9.83 -18.87 -26.45
C GLY A 88 8.52 -18.07 -26.51
N VAL A 89 8.56 -16.85 -27.04
CA VAL A 89 7.40 -15.94 -27.09
C VAL A 89 6.40 -16.36 -28.18
N GLU A 90 6.88 -16.91 -29.29
CA GLU A 90 6.01 -17.48 -30.34
C GLU A 90 5.14 -18.64 -29.82
N LYS A 91 5.77 -19.60 -29.14
CA LYS A 91 5.08 -20.74 -28.53
C LYS A 91 4.07 -20.28 -27.49
N GLU A 92 4.49 -19.42 -26.57
CA GLU A 92 3.65 -18.89 -25.49
C GLU A 92 2.42 -18.14 -26.05
N CYS A 93 2.62 -17.28 -27.05
CA CYS A 93 1.52 -16.57 -27.71
C CYS A 93 0.58 -17.50 -28.49
N CYS A 94 1.09 -18.59 -29.07
CA CYS A 94 0.30 -19.62 -29.75
C CYS A 94 -0.58 -20.40 -28.76
N GLU A 95 0.00 -20.91 -27.68
CA GLU A 95 -0.71 -21.69 -26.65
C GLU A 95 -1.81 -20.86 -25.97
N CYS A 96 -1.51 -19.60 -25.61
CA CYS A 96 -2.48 -18.70 -25.01
C CYS A 96 -3.61 -18.31 -25.97
N CYS A 97 -3.33 -18.20 -27.27
CA CYS A 97 -4.35 -18.01 -28.29
C CYS A 97 -5.23 -19.25 -28.47
N MET A 98 -4.66 -20.47 -28.43
CA MET A 98 -5.43 -21.72 -28.48
C MET A 98 -6.32 -21.90 -27.25
N MET A 99 -5.84 -21.55 -26.06
CA MET A 99 -6.62 -21.58 -24.82
C MET A 99 -7.86 -20.66 -24.89
N ALA A 100 -7.69 -19.44 -25.44
CA ALA A 100 -8.81 -18.53 -25.67
C ALA A 100 -9.83 -19.10 -26.66
N ARG A 101 -9.37 -19.85 -27.68
CA ARG A 101 -10.25 -20.51 -28.64
C ARG A 101 -10.99 -21.71 -28.05
N ASP A 102 -10.34 -22.48 -27.17
CA ASP A 102 -10.95 -23.64 -26.51
C ASP A 102 -12.03 -23.21 -25.49
N LEU A 103 -11.80 -22.12 -24.75
CA LEU A 103 -12.86 -21.54 -23.92
C LEU A 103 -14.08 -21.10 -24.74
N ARG A 104 -13.85 -20.61 -25.97
CA ARG A 104 -14.91 -20.24 -26.91
C ARG A 104 -15.62 -21.43 -27.53
N SER A 105 -14.91 -22.52 -27.87
CA SER A 105 -15.53 -23.74 -28.37
C SER A 105 -16.45 -24.37 -27.30
N GLN A 106 -16.11 -24.17 -26.02
CA GLN A 106 -16.91 -24.59 -24.87
C GLN A 106 -18.01 -23.59 -24.46
N GLY A 107 -18.18 -22.46 -25.16
CA GLY A 107 -19.19 -21.44 -24.85
C GLY A 107 -18.97 -20.67 -23.54
N LYS A 108 -17.75 -20.69 -22.99
CA LYS A 108 -17.39 -20.02 -21.74
C LYS A 108 -16.85 -18.60 -21.98
N PRO A 109 -17.04 -17.66 -21.03
CA PRO A 109 -16.47 -16.32 -21.14
C PRO A 109 -14.94 -16.38 -21.06
N CYS A 110 -14.25 -15.67 -21.95
CA CYS A 110 -12.78 -15.60 -21.96
C CYS A 110 -12.26 -14.75 -20.79
N VAL A 111 -12.13 -15.34 -19.60
CA VAL A 111 -11.55 -14.66 -18.43
C VAL A 111 -10.11 -15.15 -18.22
N ALA A 112 -9.14 -14.24 -18.39
CA ALA A 112 -7.73 -14.53 -18.22
C ALA A 112 -7.29 -14.50 -16.73
N SER A 113 -6.43 -15.42 -16.31
CA SER A 113 -5.87 -15.48 -14.95
C SER A 113 -4.83 -14.38 -14.69
N ARG A 114 -4.68 -13.94 -13.42
CA ARG A 114 -3.70 -12.90 -13.01
C ARG A 114 -2.23 -13.33 -13.13
N LYS A 115 -1.93 -14.58 -13.48
CA LYS A 115 -0.57 -15.14 -13.57
C LYS A 115 0.03 -15.22 -14.99
N LEU A 116 -0.62 -14.64 -16.02
CA LEU A 116 -0.13 -14.72 -17.40
C LEU A 116 0.89 -13.61 -17.72
N SER A 117 1.89 -13.90 -18.55
CA SER A 117 2.83 -12.90 -19.08
C SER A 117 2.11 -11.86 -19.95
N ALA A 118 2.72 -10.69 -20.15
CA ALA A 118 2.14 -9.63 -20.97
C ALA A 118 1.88 -10.07 -22.42
N SER A 119 2.81 -10.83 -23.01
CA SER A 119 2.74 -11.35 -24.37
C SER A 119 1.63 -12.42 -24.53
N CYS A 120 1.52 -13.32 -23.55
CA CYS A 120 0.44 -14.31 -23.48
C CYS A 120 -0.94 -13.65 -23.34
N LEU A 121 -1.06 -12.68 -22.43
CA LEU A 121 -2.32 -11.97 -22.19
C LEU A 121 -2.78 -11.18 -23.43
N GLN A 122 -1.84 -10.55 -24.14
CA GLN A 122 -2.13 -9.87 -25.39
C GLN A 122 -2.65 -10.85 -26.46
N SER A 123 -2.12 -12.07 -26.49
CA SER A 123 -2.52 -13.09 -27.46
C SER A 123 -3.85 -13.76 -27.15
N PHE A 124 -4.09 -14.07 -25.88
CA PHE A 124 -5.36 -14.58 -25.38
C PHE A 124 -6.52 -13.63 -25.74
N ASN A 125 -6.36 -12.33 -25.44
CA ASN A 125 -7.39 -11.33 -25.72
C ASN A 125 -7.65 -11.15 -27.23
N ALA A 126 -6.60 -11.18 -28.04
CA ALA A 126 -6.74 -11.01 -29.49
C ALA A 126 -7.49 -12.17 -30.17
N CYS A 127 -7.28 -13.41 -29.71
CA CYS A 127 -7.92 -14.59 -30.28
C CYS A 127 -9.33 -14.84 -29.73
N CYS A 128 -9.67 -14.25 -28.58
CA CYS A 128 -11.04 -14.28 -28.09
C CYS A 128 -12.01 -13.46 -28.97
N ASN A 129 -11.57 -12.32 -29.53
CA ASN A 129 -12.46 -11.36 -30.20
C ASN A 129 -12.80 -11.63 -31.68
N ARG A 130 -12.31 -12.69 -32.33
CA ARG A 130 -12.18 -12.73 -33.82
C ARG A 130 -13.00 -13.73 -34.65
N THR A 131 -14.05 -14.39 -34.13
CA THR A 131 -15.02 -15.07 -35.03
C THR A 131 -16.46 -14.61 -34.74
N ARG A 132 -16.83 -13.45 -35.29
CA ARG A 132 -18.23 -13.13 -35.64
C ARG A 132 -18.45 -13.65 -37.06
N GLY A 133 -19.03 -14.84 -37.17
CA GLY A 133 -19.39 -15.48 -38.44
C GLY A 133 -20.50 -16.50 -38.23
N SER A 134 -21.74 -16.02 -38.41
CA SER A 134 -22.99 -16.73 -38.74
C SER A 134 -23.24 -18.13 -38.14
N PHE A 135 -24.03 -18.21 -37.07
CA PHE A 135 -25.11 -19.21 -36.90
C PHE A 135 -26.19 -18.63 -35.96
N GLY A 136 -27.44 -18.94 -36.27
CA GLY A 136 -28.62 -18.13 -35.95
C GLY A 136 -29.11 -18.09 -34.50
N ALA A 137 -29.60 -16.90 -34.15
CA ALA A 137 -30.72 -16.58 -33.27
C ALA A 137 -30.88 -17.34 -31.94
N THR A 138 -30.28 -16.77 -30.90
CA THR A 138 -31.03 -16.27 -29.73
C THR A 138 -30.36 -14.97 -29.30
N GLN A 139 -31.11 -13.85 -29.37
CA GLN A 139 -30.61 -12.52 -29.05
C GLN A 139 -30.27 -12.40 -27.56
N LEU A 140 -29.01 -12.66 -27.20
CA LEU A 140 -28.37 -12.01 -26.06
C LEU A 140 -27.58 -10.82 -26.63
N VAL A 141 -28.19 -9.64 -26.55
CA VAL A 141 -27.52 -8.38 -26.92
C VAL A 141 -26.40 -8.16 -25.90
N ASP A 142 -25.16 -8.44 -26.29
CA ASP A 142 -23.96 -8.12 -25.52
C ASP A 142 -23.82 -6.58 -25.46
N ARG A 143 -24.29 -5.99 -24.37
CA ARG A 143 -24.34 -4.54 -24.18
C ARG A 143 -22.94 -3.95 -24.02
N CYS A 144 -21.96 -4.75 -23.57
CA CYS A 144 -20.56 -4.33 -23.45
C CYS A 144 -19.88 -4.12 -24.81
N ALA A 145 -20.27 -4.88 -25.84
CA ALA A 145 -19.75 -4.71 -27.19
C ALA A 145 -20.19 -3.38 -27.86
N GLN A 146 -21.26 -2.74 -27.37
CA GLN A 146 -21.75 -1.45 -27.87
C GLN A 146 -21.18 -0.24 -27.10
N ALA A 147 -20.75 -0.44 -25.84
CA ALA A 147 -20.31 0.64 -24.94
C ALA A 147 -18.88 1.17 -25.23
N ARG A 148 -18.06 0.53 -26.08
CA ARG A 148 -16.71 1.01 -26.47
C ARG A 148 -15.78 1.40 -25.28
N CYS A 149 -15.82 0.67 -24.16
CA CYS A 149 -14.93 0.91 -23.01
C CYS A 149 -13.44 0.72 -23.37
N SER A 150 -12.57 1.60 -22.88
CA SER A 150 -11.12 1.53 -23.16
C SER A 150 -10.35 0.42 -22.44
N HIS A 151 -10.79 0.04 -21.23
CA HIS A 151 -10.10 -0.97 -20.42
C HIS A 151 -11.01 -2.12 -20.00
N LEU A 152 -11.90 -1.92 -19.02
CA LEU A 152 -12.84 -2.95 -18.56
C LEU A 152 -14.29 -2.47 -18.72
N CYS A 153 -15.17 -3.42 -19.02
CA CYS A 153 -16.61 -3.22 -19.16
C CYS A 153 -17.34 -4.15 -18.21
N ASN A 154 -18.18 -3.61 -17.33
CA ASN A 154 -19.02 -4.38 -16.42
C ASN A 154 -20.49 -4.26 -16.84
N ASP A 155 -21.09 -5.40 -17.18
CA ASP A 155 -22.53 -5.51 -17.39
C ASP A 155 -23.15 -6.29 -16.22
N ARG A 156 -23.86 -5.57 -15.34
CA ARG A 156 -24.57 -6.15 -14.18
C ARG A 156 -26.05 -6.37 -14.46
N GLY A 157 -26.42 -6.73 -15.69
CA GLY A 157 -27.72 -7.31 -16.03
C GLY A 157 -28.92 -6.52 -15.49
N GLY A 158 -29.18 -5.34 -16.08
CA GLY A 158 -30.40 -4.55 -15.78
C GLY A 158 -30.21 -3.03 -15.68
N LYS A 159 -28.96 -2.53 -15.61
CA LYS A 159 -28.61 -1.09 -15.63
C LYS A 159 -27.65 -0.76 -16.80
N LYS A 160 -27.43 0.53 -17.07
CA LYS A 160 -26.50 1.03 -18.10
C LYS A 160 -25.09 0.45 -17.88
N VAL A 161 -24.41 0.09 -18.97
CA VAL A 161 -23.06 -0.51 -18.97
C VAL A 161 -22.04 0.46 -18.39
N GLU A 162 -21.19 -0.01 -17.47
CA GLU A 162 -20.23 0.82 -16.74
C GLU A 162 -18.77 0.42 -17.06
N CYS A 163 -17.95 1.37 -17.47
CA CYS A 163 -16.55 1.14 -17.80
C CYS A 163 -15.63 1.42 -16.60
N SER A 164 -14.57 0.63 -16.43
CA SER A 164 -13.60 0.80 -15.34
C SER A 164 -12.16 0.74 -15.85
N CYS A 165 -11.26 1.44 -15.15
CA CYS A 165 -9.85 1.59 -15.53
C CYS A 165 -8.91 0.76 -14.66
N ARG A 166 -7.80 0.30 -15.25
CA ARG A 166 -6.71 -0.36 -14.51
C ARG A 166 -5.93 0.65 -13.66
N LYS A 167 -5.26 0.15 -12.61
CA LYS A 167 -4.44 0.94 -11.68
C LYS A 167 -3.43 1.81 -12.45
N GLY A 168 -3.38 3.12 -12.15
CA GLY A 168 -2.57 4.11 -12.89
C GLY A 168 -3.32 4.89 -13.98
N TYR A 169 -4.62 4.62 -14.19
CA TYR A 169 -5.48 5.32 -15.14
C TYR A 169 -6.82 5.70 -14.49
N THR A 170 -7.39 6.85 -14.84
CA THR A 170 -8.72 7.31 -14.40
C THR A 170 -9.72 7.34 -15.54
N LEU A 171 -11.00 7.17 -15.24
CA LEU A 171 -12.06 7.23 -16.24
C LEU A 171 -12.31 8.68 -16.66
N SER A 172 -12.40 8.88 -17.96
CA SER A 172 -12.72 10.15 -18.61
C SER A 172 -14.18 10.56 -18.31
N PRO A 173 -14.52 11.86 -18.37
CA PRO A 173 -15.88 12.36 -18.18
C PRO A 173 -16.91 11.79 -19.18
N ASP A 174 -16.46 11.28 -20.33
CA ASP A 174 -17.31 10.58 -21.28
C ASP A 174 -17.82 9.22 -20.77
N GLY A 175 -17.25 8.68 -19.68
CA GLY A 175 -17.66 7.43 -19.04
C GLY A 175 -17.16 6.17 -19.74
N PHE A 176 -16.39 6.29 -20.83
CA PHE A 176 -15.94 5.15 -21.64
C PHE A 176 -14.43 5.07 -21.80
N THR A 177 -13.71 6.19 -21.65
CA THR A 177 -12.28 6.27 -21.96
C THR A 177 -11.38 6.27 -20.71
N CYS A 178 -10.27 5.53 -20.70
CA CYS A 178 -9.34 5.50 -19.55
C CYS A 178 -8.05 6.26 -19.85
N ILE A 179 -7.69 7.21 -19.00
CA ILE A 179 -6.60 8.16 -19.20
C ILE A 179 -5.52 7.97 -18.12
N PRO A 180 -4.21 7.91 -18.46
CA PRO A 180 -3.15 7.70 -17.48
C PRO A 180 -3.06 8.87 -16.48
N VAL A 181 -2.74 8.54 -15.23
CA VAL A 181 -2.49 9.51 -14.16
C VAL A 181 -0.98 9.68 -14.04
N GLU A 182 -0.41 10.77 -14.58
CA GLU A 182 1.03 11.09 -14.47
C GLU A 182 1.31 12.22 -13.47
N GLU A 183 2.46 12.11 -12.81
CA GLU A 183 2.98 12.92 -11.68
C GLU A 183 3.38 14.36 -12.04
N CYS A 184 3.44 15.23 -11.03
CA CYS A 184 3.89 16.63 -11.13
C CYS A 184 5.40 16.72 -11.40
N ASN A 185 5.82 17.61 -12.33
CA ASN A 185 7.23 17.87 -12.63
C ASN A 185 7.74 19.21 -12.04
N PHE A 186 9.00 19.22 -11.59
CA PHE A 186 9.70 20.40 -11.03
C PHE A 186 10.81 20.89 -11.99
N LEU A 187 10.76 22.16 -12.38
CA LEU A 187 11.83 22.88 -13.08
C LEU A 187 11.86 24.34 -12.60
N ASN A 188 13.04 24.82 -12.17
CA ASN A 188 13.31 26.20 -11.71
C ASN A 188 12.29 26.74 -10.69
N GLU A 189 12.14 26.04 -9.55
CA GLU A 189 11.38 26.47 -8.36
C GLU A 189 9.90 26.85 -8.58
N ARG A 190 9.28 26.45 -9.70
CA ARG A 190 7.82 26.57 -9.93
C ARG A 190 7.22 25.27 -10.49
N ALA A 191 6.10 24.84 -9.91
CA ALA A 191 5.38 23.62 -10.29
C ALA A 191 4.23 23.91 -11.27
N TYR A 192 4.06 23.06 -12.30
CA TYR A 192 3.01 23.21 -13.33
C TYR A 192 2.45 21.84 -13.80
N CYS A 193 1.23 21.85 -14.34
CA CYS A 193 0.54 20.68 -14.90
C CYS A 193 0.55 20.73 -16.44
N ASN A 194 0.62 19.58 -17.12
CA ASN A 194 0.83 19.51 -18.59
C ASN A 194 -0.37 19.93 -19.47
N LYS A 195 -1.51 20.35 -18.89
CA LYS A 195 -2.64 20.96 -19.63
C LYS A 195 -2.80 22.42 -19.22
N HIS A 196 -2.96 23.31 -20.20
CA HIS A 196 -3.20 24.72 -19.94
C HIS A 196 -4.53 24.92 -19.18
N ARG A 197 -4.42 25.55 -17.99
CA ARG A 197 -5.46 26.09 -17.07
C ARG A 197 -5.72 25.36 -15.73
N ASP A 198 -4.88 24.42 -15.33
CA ASP A 198 -4.98 23.77 -13.99
C ASP A 198 -3.84 24.19 -13.04
N ARG A 199 -4.08 24.21 -11.71
CA ARG A 199 -3.11 24.60 -10.65
C ARG A 199 -2.69 23.39 -9.81
N CYS A 200 -1.41 23.30 -9.42
CA CYS A 200 -0.90 22.33 -8.46
C CYS A 200 -1.30 22.70 -7.02
N ILE A 201 -1.81 21.73 -6.25
CA ILE A 201 -2.17 21.91 -4.83
C ILE A 201 -1.33 20.96 -3.97
N VAL A 202 -0.84 21.45 -2.82
CA VAL A 202 -0.01 20.71 -1.86
C VAL A 202 -0.81 20.51 -0.57
N LYS A 203 -1.02 19.25 -0.15
CA LYS A 203 -1.50 18.92 1.19
C LYS A 203 -0.75 17.68 1.69
N ARG A 204 -0.14 17.79 2.88
CA ARG A 204 0.56 16.69 3.59
C ARG A 204 1.52 15.87 2.72
N GLY A 205 2.36 16.55 1.92
CA GLY A 205 3.49 15.93 1.22
C GLY A 205 3.18 15.15 -0.06
N MET A 206 1.93 15.16 -0.57
CA MET A 206 1.57 14.60 -1.88
C MET A 206 1.14 15.71 -2.87
N TYR A 207 1.49 15.55 -4.15
CA TYR A 207 1.24 16.53 -5.23
C TYR A 207 0.10 16.07 -6.16
N ARG A 208 -0.88 16.95 -6.47
CA ARG A 208 -1.97 16.67 -7.42
C ARG A 208 -2.38 17.92 -8.22
N CYS A 209 -2.84 17.73 -9.45
CA CYS A 209 -3.42 18.77 -10.32
C CYS A 209 -4.96 18.86 -10.15
N ASP A 210 -5.52 20.06 -10.04
CA ASP A 210 -6.96 20.31 -9.85
C ASP A 210 -7.55 21.18 -11.00
N PRO A 211 -8.66 20.77 -11.65
CA PRO A 211 -9.32 21.55 -12.71
C PRO A 211 -10.29 22.63 -12.18
N LYS A 212 -10.17 23.86 -12.68
CA LYS A 212 -11.14 24.94 -12.44
C LYS A 212 -12.31 24.87 -13.43
N ASP A 213 -13.45 24.29 -13.03
CA ASP A 213 -14.82 24.82 -13.18
C ASP A 213 -15.93 23.74 -13.15
N LYS A 214 -17.03 24.07 -12.44
CA LYS A 214 -18.27 23.29 -12.28
C LYS A 214 -19.20 23.45 -13.50
N ASN A 215 -20.02 22.43 -13.84
CA ASN A 215 -21.51 22.53 -13.85
C ASN A 215 -22.28 21.33 -14.48
N LEU A 216 -23.45 21.03 -13.85
CA LEU A 216 -24.66 20.29 -14.29
C LEU A 216 -24.73 18.75 -14.15
N ARG A 217 -25.90 18.11 -13.92
CA ARG A 217 -26.94 18.09 -12.85
C ARG A 217 -27.95 16.96 -13.23
N PHE A 218 -28.34 16.13 -12.25
CA PHE A 218 -29.60 15.36 -11.99
C PHE A 218 -30.33 14.45 -13.01
N MET A 219 -30.85 13.30 -12.52
CA MET A 219 -32.26 12.80 -12.51
C MET A 219 -32.35 11.41 -11.81
N SER A 220 -32.94 11.24 -10.60
CA SER A 220 -34.37 10.91 -10.22
C SER A 220 -34.84 9.47 -10.58
N ALA A 221 -35.63 8.68 -9.82
CA ALA A 221 -36.25 8.67 -8.48
C ALA A 221 -36.97 7.30 -8.21
N ALA A 222 -37.08 6.87 -6.93
CA ALA A 222 -38.15 6.10 -6.20
C ALA A 222 -38.75 4.76 -6.76
N PRO A 223 -39.55 3.94 -5.99
CA PRO A 223 -40.24 4.23 -4.72
C PRO A 223 -40.26 3.14 -3.59
N THR A 224 -40.50 3.65 -2.37
CA THR A 224 -41.31 3.18 -1.21
C THR A 224 -41.57 1.70 -0.85
N ALA A 225 -41.39 1.38 0.44
CA ALA A 225 -42.39 0.69 1.27
C ALA A 225 -42.17 1.03 2.76
N GLU A 226 -43.23 1.52 3.41
CA GLU A 226 -43.35 1.92 4.82
C GLU A 226 -43.61 0.70 5.72
N PHE A 227 -43.16 0.74 6.98
CA PHE A 227 -43.85 0.10 8.12
C PHE A 227 -43.53 0.86 9.42
N ILE A 228 -44.58 1.09 10.20
CA ILE A 228 -44.73 1.95 11.40
C ILE A 228 -44.28 1.19 12.68
N PRO A 229 -43.84 1.89 13.75
CA PRO A 229 -43.18 1.31 14.92
C PRO A 229 -44.15 0.98 16.07
N HIS A 230 -43.73 0.13 17.00
CA HIS A 230 -44.32 0.03 18.34
C HIS A 230 -43.26 -0.27 19.40
N GLU A 231 -43.60 0.24 20.58
CA GLU A 231 -42.79 0.64 21.74
C GLU A 231 -42.48 -0.46 22.77
N GLU A 232 -41.51 -0.12 23.64
CA GLU A 232 -41.36 -0.46 25.07
C GLU A 232 -41.02 -1.90 25.49
N PHE A 233 -39.89 -2.08 26.21
CA PHE A 233 -39.89 -2.35 27.66
C PHE A 233 -38.48 -2.34 28.26
N SER A 234 -38.47 -2.06 29.57
CA SER A 234 -37.40 -1.58 30.45
C SER A 234 -36.57 -2.70 31.13
N ASN A 235 -35.31 -2.34 31.43
CA ASN A 235 -34.47 -2.66 32.60
C ASN A 235 -34.17 -4.10 33.10
N ASP A 236 -32.87 -4.24 33.37
CA ASP A 236 -32.26 -4.74 34.61
C ASP A 236 -31.68 -6.17 34.72
N ILE A 237 -30.55 -6.18 35.44
CA ILE A 237 -29.92 -7.25 36.23
C ILE A 237 -28.77 -8.04 35.59
N ALA A 238 -27.57 -7.57 35.93
CA ALA A 238 -26.38 -8.37 36.12
C ALA A 238 -26.58 -9.40 37.26
N HIS A 239 -26.34 -10.68 36.96
CA HIS A 239 -25.64 -11.70 37.75
C HIS A 239 -26.20 -13.09 37.42
N LEU A 240 -25.43 -13.89 36.67
CA LEU A 240 -25.32 -15.32 36.92
C LEU A 240 -23.92 -15.79 36.52
N ILE A 241 -23.15 -16.09 37.56
CA ILE A 241 -21.77 -16.55 37.56
C ILE A 241 -21.72 -18.07 37.29
N GLN A 242 -20.70 -18.49 36.54
CA GLN A 242 -20.06 -19.83 36.47
C GLN A 242 -20.87 -21.03 35.93
N ARG A 243 -20.51 -21.47 34.71
CA ARG A 243 -20.00 -22.83 34.41
C ARG A 243 -19.06 -22.79 33.19
N LYS A 244 -17.79 -23.18 33.36
CA LYS A 244 -16.98 -23.83 32.30
C LYS A 244 -17.55 -25.26 32.10
N PRO A 245 -17.43 -25.96 30.94
CA PRO A 245 -16.20 -26.05 30.13
C PRO A 245 -16.37 -26.20 28.59
N GLN A 246 -15.34 -25.82 27.83
CA GLN A 246 -14.57 -26.65 26.88
C GLN A 246 -13.94 -25.77 25.79
N ARG A 247 -12.63 -25.96 25.62
CA ARG A 247 -11.83 -25.44 24.52
C ARG A 247 -12.35 -26.01 23.20
N LEU A 248 -12.85 -25.15 22.35
CA LEU A 248 -12.78 -25.29 20.89
C LEU A 248 -12.07 -24.03 20.41
N TYR A 249 -10.80 -24.15 20.05
CA TYR A 249 -10.11 -23.12 19.28
C TYR A 249 -10.60 -23.20 17.83
N PRO A 250 -10.97 -22.07 17.22
CA PRO A 250 -10.58 -21.80 15.85
C PRO A 250 -9.79 -20.48 15.76
N THR A 251 -8.66 -20.56 15.07
CA THR A 251 -8.03 -19.56 14.17
C THR A 251 -7.95 -18.07 14.60
N PRO A 252 -6.76 -17.45 14.55
CA PRO A 252 -6.61 -16.02 14.80
C PRO A 252 -7.06 -15.18 13.60
N THR A 253 -7.23 -13.89 13.84
CA THR A 253 -7.36 -12.76 12.88
C THR A 253 -8.76 -12.30 12.46
N GLN A 254 -9.63 -11.93 13.40
CA GLN A 254 -10.63 -10.89 13.12
C GLN A 254 -10.80 -9.97 14.33
N CYS A 255 -10.53 -8.67 14.14
CA CYS A 255 -10.86 -7.62 15.10
C CYS A 255 -12.38 -7.50 15.29
N ALA A 256 -12.80 -6.99 16.44
CA ALA A 256 -14.22 -6.70 16.68
C ALA A 256 -14.75 -5.71 15.62
N PRO A 257 -16.05 -5.79 15.25
CA PRO A 257 -16.66 -4.83 14.32
C PRO A 257 -16.42 -3.38 14.78
N GLY A 258 -15.98 -2.51 13.87
CA GLY A 258 -15.54 -1.14 14.18
C GLY A 258 -14.03 -0.99 14.43
N PHE A 259 -13.27 -2.08 14.41
CA PHE A 259 -11.81 -2.07 14.54
C PHE A 259 -11.13 -2.82 13.39
N GLN A 260 -9.98 -2.35 12.92
CA GLN A 260 -9.18 -2.98 11.88
C GLN A 260 -7.77 -3.33 12.38
N ASP A 261 -7.19 -4.42 11.86
CA ASP A 261 -5.83 -4.84 12.20
C ASP A 261 -4.82 -4.03 11.39
N SER A 262 -3.96 -3.30 12.09
CA SER A 262 -2.89 -2.54 11.46
C SER A 262 -1.79 -3.50 10.99
N GLU A 263 -1.81 -3.80 9.68
CA GLU A 263 -0.77 -4.56 8.97
C GLU A 263 -0.55 -6.01 9.42
N GLY A 264 -1.58 -6.67 9.99
CA GLY A 264 -1.53 -8.11 10.30
C GLY A 264 -0.72 -8.47 11.54
N LYS A 265 -0.52 -7.51 12.45
CA LYS A 265 0.26 -7.67 13.70
C LYS A 265 -0.61 -8.07 14.89
N GLY A 266 -1.93 -8.17 14.72
CA GLY A 266 -2.87 -8.54 15.78
C GLY A 266 -3.23 -7.39 16.73
N VAL A 267 -3.02 -6.14 16.30
CA VAL A 267 -3.38 -4.93 17.06
C VAL A 267 -4.56 -4.25 16.36
N CYS A 268 -5.70 -4.23 17.04
CA CYS A 268 -6.96 -3.71 16.51
C CYS A 268 -7.11 -2.23 16.84
N GLU A 269 -7.09 -1.38 15.82
CA GLU A 269 -7.28 0.07 15.93
C GLU A 269 -8.70 0.46 15.52
N ASP A 270 -9.23 1.49 16.17
CA ASP A 270 -10.56 2.03 15.90
C ASP A 270 -10.66 2.56 14.46
N VAL A 271 -11.73 2.20 13.76
CA VAL A 271 -11.98 2.65 12.40
C VAL A 271 -12.76 3.95 12.44
N ASP A 272 -12.11 5.06 12.04
CA ASP A 272 -12.78 6.36 11.96
C ASP A 272 -13.76 6.41 10.76
N GLU A 273 -14.99 5.94 10.98
CA GLU A 273 -16.00 5.84 9.92
C GLU A 273 -16.46 7.23 9.45
N CYS A 274 -16.29 8.26 10.29
CA CYS A 274 -16.54 9.65 9.91
C CYS A 274 -15.51 10.15 8.90
N ALA A 275 -14.22 9.82 9.08
CA ALA A 275 -13.16 10.18 8.14
C ALA A 275 -13.22 9.37 6.84
N MET A 276 -13.68 8.12 6.92
CA MET A 276 -13.84 7.23 5.75
C MET A 276 -15.15 7.47 4.98
N GLY A 277 -16.11 8.21 5.56
CA GLY A 277 -17.42 8.48 4.96
C GLY A 277 -18.37 7.27 4.98
N GLU A 278 -18.08 6.25 5.79
CA GLU A 278 -18.88 5.04 5.95
C GLU A 278 -19.88 5.17 7.12
N HIS A 279 -20.43 6.36 7.33
CA HIS A 279 -21.40 6.66 8.37
C HIS A 279 -22.81 6.91 7.81
N ARG A 280 -23.86 6.68 8.62
CA ARG A 280 -25.27 6.86 8.21
C ARG A 280 -25.90 8.18 8.67
N CYS A 281 -25.10 9.13 9.10
CA CYS A 281 -25.59 10.46 9.51
C CYS A 281 -26.30 11.18 8.36
N THR A 282 -27.44 11.81 8.66
CA THR A 282 -28.18 12.61 7.68
C THR A 282 -27.43 13.91 7.34
N PRO A 283 -27.72 14.59 6.23
CA PRO A 283 -27.10 15.89 5.91
C PRO A 283 -27.31 16.96 6.99
N LEU A 284 -28.34 16.80 7.83
CA LEU A 284 -28.68 17.67 8.95
C LEU A 284 -27.94 17.27 10.25
N GLN A 285 -27.03 16.29 10.20
CA GLN A 285 -26.25 15.80 11.33
C GLN A 285 -24.75 15.82 11.02
N ILE A 286 -23.94 16.02 12.04
CA ILE A 286 -22.48 15.94 12.01
C ILE A 286 -22.08 14.56 12.57
N CYS A 287 -21.20 13.86 11.87
CA CYS A 287 -20.63 12.60 12.33
C CYS A 287 -19.51 12.88 13.34
N ARG A 288 -19.57 12.25 14.51
CA ARG A 288 -18.52 12.27 15.53
C ARG A 288 -18.05 10.83 15.78
N ASN A 289 -16.78 10.56 15.52
CA ASN A 289 -16.22 9.22 15.73
C ASN A 289 -16.15 8.89 17.23
N THR A 290 -16.51 7.66 17.58
CA THR A 290 -16.46 7.12 18.94
C THR A 290 -15.73 5.78 18.93
N LEU A 291 -15.24 5.30 20.08
CA LEU A 291 -14.45 4.07 20.10
C LEU A 291 -15.31 2.87 19.66
N GLY A 292 -14.98 2.28 18.51
CA GLY A 292 -15.66 1.18 17.83
C GLY A 292 -16.90 1.57 17.03
N SER A 293 -17.23 2.86 16.87
CA SER A 293 -18.41 3.32 16.13
C SER A 293 -18.43 4.84 15.87
N HIS A 294 -19.59 5.39 15.49
CA HIS A 294 -19.80 6.84 15.35
C HIS A 294 -21.16 7.28 15.85
N GLU A 295 -21.24 8.53 16.30
CA GLU A 295 -22.47 9.20 16.74
C GLU A 295 -22.84 10.35 15.78
N CYS A 296 -24.13 10.48 15.46
CA CYS A 296 -24.64 11.53 14.58
C CYS A 296 -25.34 12.62 15.40
N VAL A 297 -24.67 13.76 15.60
CA VAL A 297 -25.21 14.90 16.36
C VAL A 297 -25.90 15.89 15.44
N ALA A 298 -26.94 16.59 15.89
CA ALA A 298 -27.64 17.57 15.05
C ALA A 298 -26.71 18.73 14.63
N LYS A 299 -26.70 19.06 13.35
CA LYS A 299 -26.00 20.23 12.82
C LYS A 299 -26.75 21.49 13.27
N GLN A 300 -26.05 22.52 13.71
CA GLN A 300 -26.61 23.84 13.98
C GLN A 300 -25.87 24.87 13.13
N CYS A 301 -26.61 25.76 12.48
CA CYS A 301 -26.02 26.84 11.69
C CYS A 301 -25.74 28.05 12.59
N SER A 302 -24.79 28.90 12.16
CA SER A 302 -24.53 30.15 12.85
C SER A 302 -25.76 31.07 12.82
N TRP A 303 -25.85 32.05 13.74
CA TRP A 303 -26.97 32.99 13.85
C TRP A 303 -27.27 33.80 12.57
N SER A 304 -26.31 33.89 11.65
CA SER A 304 -26.37 34.59 10.37
C SER A 304 -26.71 33.69 9.16
N GLU A 305 -27.06 32.42 9.38
CA GLU A 305 -27.20 31.41 8.33
C GLU A 305 -28.52 30.63 8.48
N ILE A 306 -29.12 30.21 7.35
CA ILE A 306 -30.29 29.34 7.33
C ILE A 306 -29.88 27.94 6.87
N MET A 307 -30.33 26.92 7.59
CA MET A 307 -30.10 25.53 7.21
C MET A 307 -31.01 25.14 6.05
N ASN A 308 -30.41 24.78 4.92
CA ASN A 308 -31.15 24.18 3.82
C ASN A 308 -31.66 22.80 4.26
N SER A 309 -32.98 22.67 4.42
CA SER A 309 -33.61 21.44 4.93
C SER A 309 -33.42 20.19 4.05
N ARG A 310 -32.94 20.36 2.80
CA ARG A 310 -32.65 19.23 1.88
C ARG A 310 -31.17 18.89 1.78
N THR A 311 -30.28 19.87 1.87
CA THR A 311 -28.82 19.66 1.70
C THR A 311 -28.05 19.73 3.01
N GLY A 312 -28.66 20.23 4.08
CA GLY A 312 -28.01 20.48 5.37
C GLY A 312 -26.88 21.52 5.32
N GLU A 313 -26.76 22.26 4.23
CA GLU A 313 -25.82 23.37 4.10
C GLU A 313 -26.37 24.60 4.82
N CYS A 314 -25.51 25.27 5.58
CA CYS A 314 -25.80 26.57 6.19
C CYS A 314 -25.58 27.65 5.13
N ILE A 315 -26.66 28.30 4.71
CA ILE A 315 -26.62 29.32 3.67
C ILE A 315 -26.59 30.68 4.37
N PRO A 316 -25.55 31.50 4.13
CA PRO A 316 -25.50 32.87 4.63
C PRO A 316 -26.69 33.66 4.10
N VAL A 317 -27.39 34.36 4.98
CA VAL A 317 -28.47 35.27 4.57
C VAL A 317 -27.82 36.57 4.11
N ASP A 318 -27.89 36.83 2.81
CA ASP A 318 -27.32 38.04 2.21
C ASP A 318 -28.30 39.21 2.42
N CYS A 319 -28.03 40.02 3.45
CA CYS A 319 -28.88 41.15 3.80
C CYS A 319 -28.44 42.44 3.09
N PRO A 320 -29.38 43.31 2.68
CA PRO A 320 -29.05 44.63 2.16
C PRO A 320 -28.20 45.43 3.17
N LEU A 321 -27.37 46.35 2.65
CA LEU A 321 -26.61 47.27 3.49
C LEU A 321 -27.54 47.99 4.48
N GLY A 322 -27.18 47.98 5.77
CA GLY A 322 -28.00 48.51 6.87
C GLY A 322 -28.82 47.46 7.63
N TYR A 323 -28.76 46.18 7.26
CA TYR A 323 -29.49 45.09 7.92
C TYR A 323 -28.54 43.98 8.38
N ILE A 324 -28.86 43.32 9.50
CA ILE A 324 -28.17 42.12 9.98
C ILE A 324 -29.07 40.88 9.84
N PRO A 325 -28.48 39.74 9.47
CA PRO A 325 -29.20 38.48 9.40
C PRO A 325 -29.44 37.90 10.79
N LYS A 326 -30.69 37.63 11.14
CA LYS A 326 -31.09 37.00 12.39
C LYS A 326 -32.28 36.07 12.15
N ASP A 327 -32.18 34.82 12.59
CA ASP A 327 -33.22 33.78 12.45
C ASP A 327 -33.79 33.66 11.02
N GLY A 328 -32.91 33.82 10.02
CA GLY A 328 -33.29 33.72 8.61
C GLY A 328 -34.03 34.91 8.01
N ARG A 329 -34.06 36.05 8.72
CA ARG A 329 -34.61 37.32 8.25
C ARG A 329 -33.59 38.44 8.40
N CYS A 330 -33.75 39.49 7.60
CA CYS A 330 -32.95 40.69 7.73
C CYS A 330 -33.64 41.64 8.71
N GLU A 331 -33.03 41.85 9.87
CA GLU A 331 -33.45 42.86 10.83
C GLU A 331 -32.65 44.14 10.61
N ASP A 332 -33.33 45.27 10.70
CA ASP A 332 -32.72 46.59 10.59
C ASP A 332 -31.67 46.80 11.69
N ILE A 333 -30.46 47.24 11.31
CA ILE A 333 -29.42 47.56 12.29
C ILE A 333 -29.81 48.88 12.94
N ASN A 334 -30.12 48.87 14.24
CA ASN A 334 -30.31 50.13 14.95
C ASN A 334 -28.96 50.84 15.15
N GLU A 335 -28.53 51.67 14.20
CA GLU A 335 -27.22 52.33 14.29
C GLU A 335 -27.15 53.33 15.44
N CYS A 336 -28.31 53.76 15.98
CA CYS A 336 -28.39 54.64 17.14
C CYS A 336 -28.19 53.93 18.49
N ALA A 337 -28.11 52.59 18.50
CA ALA A 337 -27.77 51.84 19.72
C ALA A 337 -26.29 51.99 20.11
N VAL A 338 -25.43 52.44 19.20
CA VAL A 338 -24.00 52.68 19.45
C VAL A 338 -23.74 54.19 19.63
N PRO A 339 -23.19 54.63 20.78
CA PRO A 339 -22.94 56.06 21.02
C PRO A 339 -21.86 56.62 20.08
N GLY A 340 -22.13 57.74 19.41
CA GLY A 340 -21.13 58.48 18.59
C GLY A 340 -21.27 58.45 17.07
N ARG A 341 -22.37 57.94 16.50
CA ARG A 341 -22.59 57.86 15.03
C ARG A 341 -22.98 59.16 14.32
N CYS A 342 -23.53 60.13 15.04
CA CYS A 342 -23.88 61.46 14.54
C CYS A 342 -22.89 62.51 15.05
N GLY A 343 -22.78 63.65 14.34
CA GLY A 343 -21.92 64.76 14.73
C GLY A 343 -22.25 65.33 16.11
N SER A 344 -21.32 66.09 16.70
CA SER A 344 -21.32 66.56 18.10
C SER A 344 -22.56 67.37 18.56
N MET A 345 -23.50 67.67 17.67
CA MET A 345 -24.71 68.48 17.94
C MET A 345 -25.98 67.89 17.27
N GLN A 346 -26.03 66.57 17.05
CA GLN A 346 -27.15 65.90 16.39
C GLN A 346 -27.61 64.64 17.13
N VAL A 347 -28.94 64.45 17.22
CA VAL A 347 -29.61 63.27 17.77
C VAL A 347 -29.79 62.24 16.65
N CYS A 348 -29.39 60.99 16.92
CA CYS A 348 -29.55 59.88 15.98
C CYS A 348 -30.99 59.37 16.01
N VAL A 349 -31.65 59.35 14.86
CA VAL A 349 -32.95 58.70 14.65
C VAL A 349 -32.75 57.53 13.72
N ASN A 350 -33.05 56.33 14.23
CA ASN A 350 -32.96 55.11 13.44
C ASN A 350 -34.04 55.12 12.35
N THR A 351 -33.67 54.76 11.13
CA THR A 351 -34.58 54.64 9.99
C THR A 351 -34.41 53.26 9.36
N GLN A 352 -35.37 52.85 8.54
CA GLN A 352 -35.33 51.52 7.97
C GLN A 352 -34.18 51.40 6.94
N GLY A 353 -33.14 50.65 7.27
CA GLY A 353 -31.91 50.38 6.52
C GLY A 353 -30.81 51.44 6.65
N SER A 354 -30.94 52.40 7.57
CA SER A 354 -30.00 53.51 7.75
C SER A 354 -30.35 54.33 9.00
N TYR A 355 -29.56 55.34 9.34
CA TYR A 355 -29.92 56.33 10.36
C TYR A 355 -29.88 57.75 9.80
N ARG A 356 -30.63 58.66 10.43
CA ARG A 356 -30.54 60.09 10.14
C ARG A 356 -30.26 60.88 11.41
N CYS A 357 -29.47 61.93 11.26
CA CYS A 357 -29.10 62.81 12.36
C CYS A 357 -29.96 64.07 12.32
N VAL A 358 -30.71 64.35 13.40
CA VAL A 358 -31.55 65.56 13.54
C VAL A 358 -30.90 66.53 14.50
N GLN A 359 -30.98 67.84 14.23
CA GLN A 359 -30.51 68.87 15.17
C GLN A 359 -31.64 69.16 16.17
N ASP A 360 -31.40 68.88 17.45
CA ASP A 360 -32.22 69.40 18.54
C ASP A 360 -31.32 70.29 19.40
N THR A 361 -31.61 71.59 19.44
CA THR A 361 -30.68 72.65 19.83
C THR A 361 -30.62 72.92 21.34
N ASN A 362 -31.12 72.03 22.20
CA ASN A 362 -31.18 72.28 23.66
C ASN A 362 -30.77 71.12 24.59
N LEU A 363 -30.16 70.03 24.12
CA LEU A 363 -29.63 68.97 25.02
C LEU A 363 -28.17 68.61 24.71
N CYS A 364 -27.27 68.88 25.66
CA CYS A 364 -25.92 68.33 25.66
C CYS A 364 -25.92 66.86 26.11
N ARG A 365 -24.97 66.06 25.60
CA ARG A 365 -24.77 64.68 26.05
C ARG A 365 -24.40 64.66 27.54
N THR A 366 -24.82 63.64 28.29
CA THR A 366 -24.38 63.43 29.69
C THR A 366 -22.85 63.50 29.79
N GLY A 367 -22.34 64.23 30.78
CA GLY A 367 -20.89 64.55 30.91
C GLY A 367 -20.48 65.87 30.25
N TYR A 368 -21.40 66.61 29.61
CA TYR A 368 -21.14 67.91 29.00
C TYR A 368 -22.15 68.96 29.48
N LYS A 369 -21.69 70.21 29.66
CA LYS A 369 -22.53 71.35 30.00
C LYS A 369 -22.62 72.35 28.85
N ALA A 370 -23.80 72.93 28.63
CA ALA A 370 -24.00 73.95 27.61
C ALA A 370 -23.44 75.30 28.08
N LEU A 371 -22.64 75.96 27.24
CA LEU A 371 -22.27 77.36 27.46
C LEU A 371 -23.51 78.26 27.34
N PRO A 372 -23.78 79.17 28.29
CA PRO A 372 -25.02 79.96 28.38
C PRO A 372 -25.39 80.84 27.18
N SER A 373 -24.55 80.91 26.14
CA SER A 373 -24.70 81.89 25.05
C SER A 373 -24.43 81.35 23.65
N SER A 374 -24.12 80.07 23.48
CA SER A 374 -23.73 79.50 22.17
C SER A 374 -24.30 78.12 21.86
N GLY A 375 -24.92 77.43 22.82
CA GLY A 375 -25.37 76.04 22.64
C GLY A 375 -24.21 75.06 22.42
N ILE A 376 -22.96 75.50 22.61
CA ILE A 376 -21.76 74.67 22.51
C ILE A 376 -21.62 73.88 23.80
N CYS A 377 -21.56 72.55 23.66
CA CYS A 377 -21.35 71.64 24.78
C CYS A 377 -19.86 71.52 25.08
N VAL A 378 -19.46 71.89 26.29
CA VAL A 378 -18.10 71.67 26.80
C VAL A 378 -18.11 70.54 27.81
N ASP A 379 -17.01 69.80 27.82
CA ASP A 379 -16.77 68.72 28.77
C ASP A 379 -16.89 69.24 30.22
N ILE A 380 -17.55 68.48 31.08
CA ILE A 380 -17.57 68.77 32.52
C ILE A 380 -16.29 68.18 33.08
N ASN A 381 -15.41 69.02 33.64
CA ASN A 381 -14.22 68.50 34.31
C ASN A 381 -14.59 68.06 35.73
N GLU A 382 -14.99 66.81 35.91
CA GLU A 382 -15.47 66.33 37.20
C GLU A 382 -14.38 66.35 38.29
N CYS A 383 -13.09 66.33 37.90
CA CYS A 383 -11.96 66.40 38.83
C CYS A 383 -11.71 67.81 39.38
N GLU A 384 -11.97 68.86 38.60
CA GLU A 384 -11.87 70.26 39.05
C GLU A 384 -13.15 70.72 39.76
N GLU A 385 -14.31 70.25 39.30
CA GLU A 385 -15.61 70.60 39.87
C GLU A 385 -15.95 69.79 41.14
N GLY A 386 -15.16 68.76 41.46
CA GLY A 386 -15.35 67.93 42.66
C GLY A 386 -16.59 67.02 42.62
N SER A 387 -17.18 66.83 41.43
CA SER A 387 -18.37 65.99 41.20
C SER A 387 -18.05 64.50 41.00
N HIS A 388 -16.76 64.14 41.00
CA HIS A 388 -16.27 62.76 40.86
C HIS A 388 -16.45 61.92 42.14
N THR A 389 -16.59 60.59 41.99
CA THR A 389 -16.81 59.65 43.12
C THR A 389 -15.54 58.89 43.55
N CYS A 390 -14.35 59.38 43.18
CA CYS A 390 -13.07 58.67 43.37
C CYS A 390 -12.57 58.56 44.81
N GLY A 391 -13.26 59.13 45.81
CA GLY A 391 -12.79 59.14 47.19
C GLY A 391 -11.40 59.80 47.32
N SER A 392 -10.46 59.13 47.99
CA SER A 392 -9.06 59.61 48.16
C SER A 392 -8.11 59.21 47.00
N VAL A 393 -8.63 58.63 45.92
CA VAL A 393 -7.85 58.13 44.78
C VAL A 393 -7.75 59.21 43.70
N GLN A 394 -6.65 59.22 42.92
CA GLN A 394 -6.40 60.22 41.89
C GLN A 394 -7.48 60.20 40.79
N CYS A 395 -8.16 61.33 40.59
CA CYS A 395 -9.11 61.53 39.50
C CYS A 395 -8.39 61.94 38.20
N ILE A 396 -8.84 61.40 37.07
CA ILE A 396 -8.41 61.77 35.72
C ILE A 396 -9.65 62.12 34.89
N ASN A 397 -9.71 63.35 34.41
CA ASN A 397 -10.79 63.80 33.55
C ASN A 397 -10.63 63.21 32.14
N LEU A 398 -11.72 62.70 31.58
CA LEU A 398 -11.81 62.19 30.22
C LEU A 398 -12.88 62.99 29.49
N GLN A 399 -12.77 63.11 28.16
CA GLN A 399 -13.77 63.86 27.41
C GLN A 399 -15.15 63.16 27.46
N GLY A 400 -16.06 63.70 28.27
CA GLY A 400 -17.41 63.23 28.56
C GLY A 400 -17.58 62.35 29.80
N SER A 401 -16.52 62.15 30.61
CA SER A 401 -16.55 61.31 31.82
C SER A 401 -15.27 61.49 32.65
N PHE A 402 -15.10 60.74 33.74
CA PHE A 402 -13.85 60.69 34.48
C PHE A 402 -13.47 59.24 34.82
N THR A 403 -12.21 59.01 35.13
CA THR A 403 -11.72 57.73 35.66
C THR A 403 -10.89 57.94 36.91
N CYS A 404 -10.94 56.97 37.82
CA CYS A 404 -10.17 56.99 39.07
C CYS A 404 -8.95 56.08 38.89
N LYS A 405 -7.75 56.66 38.93
CA LYS A 405 -6.49 55.92 38.72
C LYS A 405 -6.00 55.29 40.01
N CYS A 406 -6.03 53.96 40.06
CA CYS A 406 -5.38 53.17 41.11
C CYS A 406 -3.90 52.91 40.81
N SER A 407 -3.16 52.47 41.84
CA SER A 407 -1.81 51.93 41.70
C SER A 407 -1.78 50.69 40.79
N GLN A 408 -0.63 50.39 40.21
CA GLN A 408 -0.45 49.19 39.36
C GLN A 408 -0.85 47.92 40.12
N GLY A 409 -1.64 47.04 39.50
CA GLY A 409 -2.19 45.83 40.11
C GLY A 409 -3.52 46.01 40.83
N PHE A 410 -4.09 47.22 40.86
CA PHE A 410 -5.35 47.51 41.56
C PHE A 410 -6.42 48.09 40.62
N ARG A 411 -7.68 47.75 40.87
CA ARG A 411 -8.86 48.29 40.17
C ARG A 411 -9.74 49.11 41.11
N PHE A 412 -10.29 50.20 40.61
CA PHE A 412 -11.21 51.03 41.40
C PHE A 412 -12.58 50.34 41.50
N ASN A 413 -13.05 50.12 42.73
CA ASN A 413 -14.38 49.58 42.97
C ASN A 413 -15.36 50.74 43.26
N THR A 414 -16.37 50.89 42.40
CA THR A 414 -17.35 51.99 42.47
C THR A 414 -18.28 51.90 43.68
N THR A 415 -18.48 50.70 44.23
CA THR A 415 -19.34 50.47 45.41
C THR A 415 -18.58 50.79 46.71
N SER A 416 -17.35 50.29 46.87
CA SER A 416 -16.54 50.55 48.06
C SER A 416 -15.74 51.86 48.00
N ARG A 417 -15.69 52.52 46.84
CA ARG A 417 -14.94 53.75 46.56
C ARG A 417 -13.46 53.64 46.92
N GLN A 418 -12.89 52.45 46.78
CA GLN A 418 -11.50 52.12 47.11
C GLN A 418 -10.88 51.28 45.99
N CYS A 419 -9.55 51.32 45.91
CA CYS A 419 -8.78 50.44 45.02
C CYS A 419 -8.70 49.05 45.64
N GLY A 420 -9.33 48.08 44.99
CA GLY A 420 -9.20 46.67 45.33
C GLY A 420 -8.13 46.02 44.46
N ASP A 421 -7.46 45.01 45.02
CA ASP A 421 -6.53 44.17 44.28
C ASP A 421 -7.21 43.53 43.06
N ILE A 422 -6.47 43.43 41.94
CA ILE A 422 -6.92 42.69 40.77
C ILE A 422 -6.50 41.25 40.97
N ASN A 423 -7.45 40.33 41.14
CA ASN A 423 -7.12 38.92 41.11
C ASN A 423 -6.77 38.50 39.67
N GLU A 424 -5.48 38.49 39.31
CA GLU A 424 -5.06 38.19 37.94
C GLU A 424 -5.37 36.75 37.54
N CYS A 425 -5.42 35.82 38.51
CA CYS A 425 -5.74 34.42 38.26
C CYS A 425 -7.20 34.24 37.82
N GLU A 426 -8.13 35.00 38.40
CA GLU A 426 -9.55 34.98 38.00
C GLU A 426 -9.82 35.88 36.78
N ALA A 427 -9.26 37.09 36.76
CA ALA A 427 -9.53 38.09 35.73
C ALA A 427 -9.05 37.67 34.34
N PHE A 428 -7.97 36.89 34.27
CA PHE A 428 -7.40 36.40 33.00
C PHE A 428 -7.48 34.87 32.86
N GLY A 429 -8.29 34.19 33.69
CA GLY A 429 -8.46 32.73 33.63
C GLY A 429 -7.15 31.93 33.76
N GLY A 430 -6.16 32.46 34.47
CA GLY A 430 -4.85 31.84 34.65
C GLY A 430 -3.91 31.87 33.42
N HIS A 431 -4.33 32.46 32.29
CA HIS A 431 -3.52 32.53 31.06
C HIS A 431 -2.24 33.38 31.18
N MET A 432 -2.05 34.06 32.32
CA MET A 432 -0.84 34.81 32.63
C MET A 432 0.35 33.89 33.01
N CYS A 433 0.07 32.63 33.36
CA CYS A 433 1.05 31.58 33.66
C CYS A 433 1.07 30.52 32.53
N SER A 434 2.15 29.74 32.44
CA SER A 434 2.21 28.54 31.58
C SER A 434 1.06 27.56 31.86
N PRO A 435 0.58 26.79 30.86
CA PRO A 435 -0.38 25.68 31.09
C PRO A 435 0.10 24.63 32.11
N HIS A 436 1.41 24.54 32.31
CA HIS A 436 2.06 23.66 33.29
C HIS A 436 2.32 24.35 34.65
N ALA A 437 1.70 25.49 34.91
CA ALA A 437 1.76 26.21 36.19
C ALA A 437 0.39 26.38 36.84
N THR A 438 0.40 26.61 38.16
CA THR A 438 -0.74 27.10 38.95
C THR A 438 -0.51 28.56 39.31
N CYS A 439 -1.53 29.40 39.14
CA CYS A 439 -1.49 30.83 39.46
C CYS A 439 -1.88 31.06 40.93
N GLU A 440 -1.08 31.85 41.63
CA GLU A 440 -1.36 32.35 42.98
C GLU A 440 -1.47 33.88 42.94
N ASN A 441 -2.61 34.41 43.37
CA ASN A 441 -2.83 35.85 43.46
C ASN A 441 -2.10 36.43 44.67
N THR A 442 -1.40 37.56 44.48
CA THR A 442 -0.73 38.29 45.56
C THR A 442 -1.20 39.74 45.58
N ILE A 443 -1.02 40.46 46.67
CA ILE A 443 -1.49 41.86 46.71
C ILE A 443 -0.65 42.72 45.77
N GLY A 444 -1.27 43.26 44.72
CA GLY A 444 -0.68 44.10 43.69
C GLY A 444 0.06 43.35 42.57
N SER A 445 0.05 42.02 42.56
CA SER A 445 0.70 41.19 41.54
C SER A 445 0.27 39.71 41.63
N PHE A 446 0.92 38.80 40.92
CA PHE A 446 0.67 37.36 41.02
C PHE A 446 1.96 36.55 40.90
N ARG A 447 1.90 35.28 41.28
CA ARG A 447 3.01 34.32 41.15
C ARG A 447 2.56 33.05 40.43
N CYS A 448 3.46 32.47 39.64
CA CYS A 448 3.24 31.19 38.97
C CYS A 448 4.08 30.10 39.64
N HIS A 449 3.46 29.00 40.03
CA HIS A 449 4.14 27.82 40.56
C HIS A 449 4.09 26.70 39.52
N CYS A 450 5.25 26.20 39.11
CA CYS A 450 5.29 25.08 38.16
C CYS A 450 4.79 23.78 38.79
N LYS A 451 4.09 22.98 38.00
CA LYS A 451 3.70 21.61 38.37
C LYS A 451 4.95 20.73 38.55
N LEU A 452 4.79 19.61 39.25
CA LEU A 452 5.85 18.61 39.42
C LEU A 452 6.44 18.20 38.06
N GLY A 453 7.76 18.03 38.00
CA GLY A 453 8.50 17.72 36.76
C GLY A 453 8.88 18.95 35.92
N PHE A 454 8.55 20.16 36.38
CA PHE A 454 8.88 21.40 35.67
C PHE A 454 9.61 22.39 36.58
N VAL A 455 10.46 23.23 35.98
CA VAL A 455 11.19 24.32 36.65
C VAL A 455 10.76 25.69 36.11
N LEU A 456 10.67 26.67 37.01
CA LEU A 456 10.29 28.03 36.66
C LEU A 456 11.43 28.73 35.91
N ALA A 457 11.11 29.31 34.76
CA ALA A 457 12.05 30.06 33.95
C ALA A 457 12.34 31.45 34.54
N ALA A 458 13.33 32.14 33.97
CA ALA A 458 13.77 33.45 34.43
C ALA A 458 12.72 34.57 34.28
N ASP A 459 11.66 34.34 33.50
CA ASP A 459 10.54 35.28 33.33
C ASP A 459 9.46 35.15 34.40
N GLU A 460 9.63 34.23 35.37
CA GLU A 460 8.71 33.91 36.47
C GLU A 460 7.30 33.48 36.02
N ARG A 461 7.13 33.11 34.74
CA ARG A 461 5.82 32.79 34.15
C ARG A 461 5.82 31.49 33.37
N THR A 462 6.94 31.17 32.72
CA THR A 462 7.08 29.95 31.93
C THR A 462 7.68 28.83 32.76
N CYS A 463 7.21 27.60 32.48
CA CYS A 463 7.69 26.39 33.11
C CYS A 463 8.37 25.54 32.05
N HIS A 464 9.65 25.25 32.27
CA HIS A 464 10.41 24.35 31.44
C HIS A 464 10.38 22.95 32.03
N ASP A 465 10.26 21.97 31.16
CA ASP A 465 10.31 20.57 31.53
C ASP A 465 11.70 20.19 32.06
N ILE A 466 11.76 19.36 33.09
CA ILE A 466 13.01 18.81 33.60
C ILE A 466 13.34 17.59 32.76
N ASP A 467 14.42 17.65 31.98
CA ASP A 467 14.83 16.50 31.17
C ASP A 467 15.66 15.51 32.02
N GLU A 468 15.00 14.54 32.64
CA GLU A 468 15.68 13.52 33.47
C GLU A 468 16.59 12.59 32.66
N CYS A 469 16.38 12.50 31.34
CA CYS A 469 17.23 11.73 30.44
C CYS A 469 18.58 12.44 30.25
N SER A 470 18.56 13.75 29.99
CA SER A 470 19.77 14.57 29.83
C SER A 470 20.52 14.77 31.15
N MET A 471 19.80 14.82 32.27
CA MET A 471 20.41 14.97 33.60
C MET A 471 21.00 13.67 34.17
N GLY A 472 20.70 12.52 33.55
CA GLY A 472 21.17 11.21 34.02
C GLY A 472 20.54 10.75 35.34
N SER A 473 19.45 11.39 35.76
CA SER A 473 18.68 11.03 36.96
C SER A 473 17.58 9.99 36.69
N ASN A 474 17.43 9.56 35.43
CA ASN A 474 16.54 8.49 35.05
C ASN A 474 17.04 7.13 35.61
N GLN A 475 16.12 6.28 36.05
CA GLN A 475 16.43 4.94 36.55
C GLN A 475 16.17 3.86 35.48
N CYS A 476 16.30 4.22 34.21
CA CYS A 476 16.05 3.30 33.10
C CYS A 476 17.25 2.37 32.91
N HIS A 477 16.99 1.08 32.66
CA HIS A 477 18.06 0.12 32.39
C HIS A 477 18.79 0.41 31.06
N GLN A 478 18.05 0.70 29.98
CA GLN A 478 18.62 0.81 28.63
C GLN A 478 18.41 2.16 27.96
N LYS A 479 17.16 2.55 27.71
CA LYS A 479 16.83 3.78 26.98
C LYS A 479 15.84 4.60 27.80
N CYS A 480 16.06 5.90 27.81
CA CYS A 480 15.20 6.89 28.46
C CYS A 480 14.56 7.78 27.39
N VAL A 481 13.28 8.07 27.54
CA VAL A 481 12.51 8.97 26.68
C VAL A 481 11.89 10.04 27.57
N ASN A 482 12.32 11.28 27.39
CA ASN A 482 11.81 12.39 28.16
C ASN A 482 10.37 12.72 27.73
N THR A 483 9.47 12.94 28.69
CA THR A 483 8.07 13.30 28.45
C THR A 483 7.71 14.55 29.25
N PRO A 484 6.73 15.37 28.84
CA PRO A 484 6.40 16.58 29.61
C PRO A 484 5.97 16.25 31.05
N GLY A 485 6.81 16.59 32.03
CA GLY A 485 6.65 16.40 33.46
C GLY A 485 7.21 15.09 34.02
N SER A 486 7.84 14.23 33.21
CA SER A 486 8.37 12.92 33.62
C SER A 486 9.29 12.34 32.55
N TYR A 487 9.67 11.07 32.72
CA TYR A 487 10.31 10.28 31.68
C TYR A 487 9.69 8.88 31.62
N GLU A 488 9.87 8.20 30.49
CA GLU A 488 9.53 6.80 30.28
C GLU A 488 10.77 6.00 29.89
N CYS A 489 10.81 4.73 30.29
CA CYS A 489 11.89 3.83 29.92
C CYS A 489 11.49 2.98 28.72
N ASP A 490 12.44 2.76 27.83
CA ASP A 490 12.28 1.97 26.61
C ASP A 490 13.44 0.97 26.51
N CYS A 491 13.25 -0.06 25.70
CA CYS A 491 14.20 -1.16 25.53
C CYS A 491 14.80 -1.16 24.13
N ARG A 492 16.05 -1.63 24.01
CA ARG A 492 16.66 -1.85 22.69
C ARG A 492 15.96 -3.02 22.00
N THR A 493 16.10 -3.09 20.69
CA THR A 493 15.61 -4.23 19.90
C THR A 493 16.11 -5.56 20.47
N GLY A 494 15.23 -6.56 20.57
CA GLY A 494 15.51 -7.86 21.20
C GLY A 494 15.22 -7.91 22.71
N TYR A 495 14.77 -6.80 23.31
CA TYR A 495 14.40 -6.75 24.73
C TYR A 495 12.98 -6.22 24.89
N GLU A 496 12.30 -6.66 25.94
CA GLU A 496 10.98 -6.18 26.34
C GLU A 496 11.03 -5.54 27.73
N LEU A 497 10.15 -4.56 27.95
CA LEU A 497 10.06 -3.88 29.24
C LEU A 497 9.39 -4.79 30.27
N ASP A 498 10.01 -4.93 31.43
CA ASP A 498 9.48 -5.72 32.53
C ASP A 498 8.35 -4.97 33.27
N ASN A 499 7.68 -5.65 34.18
CA ASN A 499 6.52 -5.15 34.93
C ASN A 499 6.82 -3.91 35.78
N ASP A 500 8.09 -3.65 36.09
CA ASP A 500 8.54 -2.49 36.83
C ASP A 500 8.65 -1.20 35.97
N GLN A 501 8.40 -1.32 34.66
CA GLN A 501 8.51 -0.26 33.65
C GLN A 501 9.89 0.40 33.58
N ARG A 502 10.94 -0.28 34.05
CA ARG A 502 12.31 0.27 34.14
C ARG A 502 13.37 -0.69 33.63
N THR A 503 13.16 -1.99 33.91
CA THR A 503 14.12 -3.03 33.59
C THR A 503 13.76 -3.66 32.24
N CYS A 504 14.76 -3.78 31.38
CA CYS A 504 14.61 -4.48 30.10
C CYS A 504 15.07 -5.93 30.25
N ARG A 505 14.18 -6.88 29.96
CA ARG A 505 14.45 -8.31 29.92
C ARG A 505 14.62 -8.78 28.48
N ASP A 506 15.52 -9.72 28.29
CA ASP A 506 15.78 -10.33 26.99
C ASP A 506 14.55 -11.10 26.50
N ILE A 507 14.20 -10.93 25.23
CA ILE A 507 13.10 -11.69 24.61
C ILE A 507 13.68 -13.02 24.17
N ASP A 508 13.28 -14.12 24.81
CA ASP A 508 13.71 -15.45 24.36
C ASP A 508 12.94 -15.84 23.09
N GLU A 509 13.52 -15.55 21.92
CA GLU A 509 12.90 -15.84 20.63
C GLU A 509 12.78 -17.35 20.36
N CYS A 510 13.48 -18.20 21.12
CA CYS A 510 13.42 -19.65 21.02
C CYS A 510 12.22 -20.27 21.77
N GLN A 511 11.57 -19.56 22.68
CA GLN A 511 10.34 -20.03 23.35
C GLN A 511 9.07 -19.85 22.50
N GLY A 512 9.19 -19.17 21.35
CA GLY A 512 8.11 -18.92 20.39
C GLY A 512 7.91 -20.04 19.36
N ASN A 513 7.16 -19.75 18.28
CA ASN A 513 6.95 -20.69 17.18
C ASN A 513 8.26 -20.84 16.38
N ASN A 514 9.05 -21.87 16.68
CA ASN A 514 10.36 -22.24 16.11
C ASN A 514 10.68 -21.56 14.77
N MET A 515 11.37 -20.42 14.81
CA MET A 515 11.87 -19.71 13.63
C MET A 515 13.05 -20.44 12.97
N CYS A 516 13.84 -21.19 13.77
CA CYS A 516 14.95 -22.01 13.27
C CYS A 516 14.46 -23.36 12.75
N MET A 517 15.09 -23.86 11.68
CA MET A 517 14.79 -25.19 11.13
C MET A 517 15.23 -26.36 12.04
N ASN A 518 16.27 -26.17 12.86
CA ASN A 518 16.83 -27.21 13.74
C ASN A 518 16.96 -26.73 15.19
N VAL A 519 18.13 -26.22 15.58
CA VAL A 519 18.42 -25.83 16.96
C VAL A 519 18.41 -24.31 17.06
N CYS A 520 17.61 -23.77 17.96
CA CYS A 520 17.60 -22.36 18.33
C CYS A 520 18.37 -22.18 19.64
N MET A 521 19.24 -21.18 19.70
CA MET A 521 19.91 -20.76 20.92
C MET A 521 19.65 -19.28 21.18
N ASN A 522 19.05 -18.97 22.32
CA ASN A 522 18.79 -17.60 22.71
C ASN A 522 20.09 -16.90 23.13
N THR A 523 20.24 -15.63 22.78
CA THR A 523 21.40 -14.79 23.12
C THR A 523 20.92 -13.40 23.58
N PRO A 524 21.69 -12.64 24.38
CA PRO A 524 21.23 -11.33 24.82
C PRO A 524 20.96 -10.36 23.65
N GLY A 525 19.69 -10.07 23.39
CA GLY A 525 19.16 -9.18 22.35
C GLY A 525 18.93 -9.85 20.99
N SER A 526 19.10 -11.16 20.86
CA SER A 526 18.90 -11.88 19.60
C SER A 526 18.93 -13.41 19.79
N PHE A 527 18.94 -14.18 18.70
CA PHE A 527 19.10 -15.63 18.75
C PHE A 527 19.97 -16.12 17.61
N GLU A 528 20.59 -17.29 17.82
CA GLU A 528 21.41 -17.96 16.81
C GLU A 528 20.79 -19.32 16.46
N CYS A 529 20.55 -19.56 15.16
CA CYS A 529 20.17 -20.89 14.67
C CYS A 529 21.43 -21.71 14.39
N ARG A 530 21.45 -22.98 14.82
CA ARG A 530 22.51 -23.93 14.47
C ARG A 530 21.98 -25.06 13.60
N CYS A 531 22.79 -25.41 12.60
CA CYS A 531 22.52 -26.50 11.69
C CYS A 531 23.30 -27.77 12.09
N PRO A 532 22.74 -28.96 11.82
CA PRO A 532 23.45 -30.22 12.04
C PRO A 532 24.65 -30.35 11.09
N GLU A 533 25.54 -31.32 11.39
CA GLU A 533 26.68 -31.63 10.52
C GLU A 533 26.22 -31.96 9.08
N GLY A 534 26.99 -31.50 8.08
CA GLY A 534 26.64 -31.58 6.66
C GLY A 534 25.77 -30.43 6.15
N TYR A 535 25.43 -29.45 7.01
CA TYR A 535 24.61 -28.30 6.64
C TYR A 535 25.26 -26.98 7.04
N ARG A 536 24.95 -25.94 6.28
CA ARG A 536 25.27 -24.55 6.60
C ARG A 536 24.01 -23.72 6.68
N ILE A 537 24.06 -22.63 7.44
CA ILE A 537 22.98 -21.65 7.50
C ILE A 537 22.85 -20.97 6.13
N ASP A 538 21.62 -20.88 5.62
CA ASP A 538 21.32 -20.19 4.37
C ASP A 538 21.36 -18.66 4.54
N ASN A 539 21.26 -17.90 3.46
CA ASN A 539 21.35 -16.43 3.51
C ASN A 539 20.32 -15.77 4.46
N ASP A 540 19.19 -16.44 4.69
CA ASP A 540 18.12 -15.95 5.55
C ASP A 540 18.44 -16.10 7.05
N GLY A 541 19.51 -16.81 7.45
CA GLY A 541 19.87 -17.00 8.85
C GLY A 541 19.08 -18.09 9.59
N PHE A 542 17.96 -18.56 9.03
CA PHE A 542 17.02 -19.46 9.72
C PHE A 542 16.95 -20.90 9.18
N ARG A 543 17.32 -21.09 7.91
CA ARG A 543 17.19 -22.38 7.20
C ARG A 543 18.54 -23.05 7.07
N CYS A 544 18.54 -24.39 7.12
CA CYS A 544 19.73 -25.19 6.88
C CYS A 544 19.77 -25.62 5.43
N LYS A 545 20.89 -25.32 4.77
CA LYS A 545 21.18 -25.72 3.39
C LYS A 545 22.28 -26.77 3.39
N ASP A 546 22.03 -27.84 2.66
CA ASP A 546 22.99 -28.92 2.44
C ASP A 546 24.32 -28.39 1.89
N ILE A 547 25.42 -28.89 2.43
CA ILE A 547 26.77 -28.61 1.94
C ILE A 547 27.06 -29.63 0.85
N ASN A 548 27.36 -29.16 -0.36
CA ASN A 548 27.81 -30.06 -1.41
C ASN A 548 29.31 -30.31 -1.26
N GLU A 549 29.68 -31.41 -0.61
CA GLU A 549 31.08 -31.77 -0.38
C GLU A 549 31.81 -32.16 -1.66
N CYS A 550 31.09 -32.60 -2.70
CA CYS A 550 31.68 -32.96 -4.00
C CYS A 550 32.34 -31.79 -4.74
N ASN A 551 32.08 -30.54 -4.33
CA ASN A 551 32.80 -29.37 -4.86
C ASN A 551 34.30 -29.36 -4.49
N THR A 552 34.70 -30.16 -3.51
CA THR A 552 36.09 -30.25 -3.03
C THR A 552 36.79 -31.55 -3.41
N ASP A 553 36.19 -32.33 -4.33
CA ASP A 553 36.68 -33.64 -4.78
C ASP A 553 37.13 -34.56 -3.62
N PRO A 554 36.24 -34.90 -2.66
CA PRO A 554 36.60 -35.62 -1.44
C PRO A 554 36.92 -37.11 -1.68
N CYS A 555 36.59 -37.65 -2.86
CA CYS A 555 36.82 -39.06 -3.19
C CYS A 555 38.28 -39.28 -3.62
N GLN A 556 39.00 -40.13 -2.88
CA GLN A 556 40.44 -40.37 -3.08
C GLN A 556 40.76 -41.23 -4.32
N ARG A 557 39.82 -42.05 -4.78
CA ARG A 557 40.03 -42.95 -5.93
C ARG A 557 39.51 -42.31 -7.21
N THR A 558 40.30 -42.37 -8.27
CA THR A 558 39.96 -41.81 -9.59
C THR A 558 38.79 -42.52 -10.30
N GLU A 559 38.43 -43.73 -9.85
CA GLU A 559 37.33 -44.53 -10.39
C GLU A 559 36.01 -44.39 -9.59
N ASP A 560 36.00 -43.55 -8.55
CA ASP A 560 34.82 -43.28 -7.74
C ASP A 560 34.17 -41.97 -8.18
N LEU A 561 32.84 -42.01 -8.36
CA LEU A 561 32.00 -40.84 -8.53
C LEU A 561 31.61 -40.30 -7.16
N CYS A 562 31.91 -39.02 -6.88
CA CYS A 562 31.34 -38.33 -5.74
C CYS A 562 29.86 -38.05 -6.00
N VAL A 563 29.01 -38.47 -5.08
CA VAL A 563 27.56 -38.21 -5.09
C VAL A 563 27.23 -37.42 -3.84
N ASN A 564 26.71 -36.21 -4.03
CA ASN A 564 26.21 -35.41 -2.93
C ASN A 564 24.89 -36.00 -2.39
N THR A 565 24.75 -36.08 -1.08
CA THR A 565 23.54 -36.59 -0.40
C THR A 565 23.04 -35.59 0.62
N ILE A 566 21.76 -35.63 0.95
CA ILE A 566 21.18 -34.68 1.92
C ILE A 566 21.76 -34.98 3.31
N GLY A 567 22.75 -34.17 3.73
CA GLY A 567 23.49 -34.23 4.98
C GLY A 567 24.86 -34.87 4.91
N GLY A 568 25.43 -35.01 3.71
CA GLY A 568 26.78 -35.53 3.51
C GLY A 568 27.04 -36.00 2.09
N PHE A 569 28.05 -36.83 1.87
CA PHE A 569 28.36 -37.34 0.52
C PHE A 569 28.69 -38.84 0.54
N LYS A 570 28.63 -39.46 -0.64
CA LYS A 570 29.06 -40.85 -0.84
C LYS A 570 29.93 -40.97 -2.08
N CYS A 571 31.02 -41.73 -1.97
CA CYS A 571 31.84 -42.14 -3.10
C CYS A 571 31.30 -43.46 -3.65
N ARG A 572 30.90 -43.49 -4.92
CA ARG A 572 30.33 -44.66 -5.58
C ARG A 572 31.23 -45.13 -6.71
N SER A 573 31.61 -46.40 -6.67
CA SER A 573 32.47 -46.98 -7.70
C SER A 573 31.74 -47.10 -9.04
N MET A 574 32.41 -46.67 -10.11
CA MET A 574 31.87 -46.62 -11.46
C MET A 574 32.14 -47.92 -12.23
N THR A 575 31.64 -49.06 -11.73
CA THR A 575 31.84 -50.38 -12.35
C THR A 575 30.73 -50.74 -13.33
N CYS A 576 31.06 -51.01 -14.59
CA CYS A 576 30.11 -51.54 -15.57
C CYS A 576 30.03 -53.09 -15.53
N PRO A 577 28.87 -53.69 -15.82
CA PRO A 577 28.74 -55.15 -15.98
C PRO A 577 29.62 -55.71 -17.10
N GLU A 578 29.89 -57.03 -17.07
CA GLU A 578 30.66 -57.70 -18.14
C GLU A 578 30.10 -57.42 -19.54
N ASN A 579 30.99 -57.10 -20.49
CA ASN A 579 30.69 -56.69 -21.88
C ASN A 579 30.06 -55.30 -22.05
N PHE A 580 29.97 -54.50 -20.98
CA PHE A 580 29.67 -53.07 -21.06
C PHE A 580 30.92 -52.26 -20.71
N VAL A 581 31.09 -51.12 -21.37
CA VAL A 581 32.19 -50.19 -21.10
C VAL A 581 31.61 -48.86 -20.71
N TYR A 582 32.27 -48.21 -19.76
CA TYR A 582 31.96 -46.86 -19.34
C TYR A 582 32.02 -45.90 -20.53
N ASP A 583 30.97 -45.10 -20.70
CA ASP A 583 30.95 -44.06 -21.71
C ASP A 583 31.32 -42.69 -21.10
N SER A 584 32.53 -42.22 -21.40
CA SER A 584 33.03 -40.93 -20.96
C SER A 584 32.32 -39.73 -21.60
N TYR A 585 31.58 -39.92 -22.71
CA TYR A 585 30.90 -38.84 -23.44
C TYR A 585 29.62 -38.34 -22.70
N TYR A 586 28.97 -39.20 -21.91
CA TYR A 586 27.73 -38.85 -21.19
C TYR A 586 27.92 -38.35 -19.75
N LYS A 587 29.17 -38.16 -19.30
CA LYS A 587 29.48 -37.57 -17.98
C LYS A 587 28.85 -36.18 -17.77
N ASN A 588 28.51 -35.47 -18.86
CA ASN A 588 27.95 -34.11 -18.83
C ASN A 588 26.42 -34.05 -19.01
N ASN A 589 25.74 -35.17 -19.28
CA ASN A 589 24.31 -35.21 -19.60
C ASN A 589 23.44 -35.93 -18.55
N VAL A 590 24.07 -36.49 -17.52
CA VAL A 590 23.38 -37.18 -16.43
C VAL A 590 23.80 -36.51 -15.12
N GLU A 591 22.94 -35.66 -14.57
CA GLU A 591 23.12 -35.09 -13.22
C GLU A 591 23.28 -36.25 -12.22
N ASP A 592 24.42 -36.30 -11.54
CA ASP A 592 24.80 -37.29 -10.52
C ASP A 592 24.63 -38.76 -10.96
N GLY A 593 25.25 -39.15 -12.09
CA GLY A 593 25.17 -40.51 -12.62
C GLY A 593 26.21 -40.88 -13.68
N TYR A 594 26.15 -42.12 -14.19
CA TYR A 594 26.98 -42.61 -15.29
C TYR A 594 26.25 -43.61 -16.20
N SER A 595 26.72 -43.78 -17.43
CA SER A 595 26.18 -44.75 -18.38
C SER A 595 27.22 -45.79 -18.79
N CYS A 596 26.72 -47.00 -19.03
CA CYS A 596 27.47 -48.14 -19.51
C CYS A 596 26.91 -48.55 -20.86
N LEU A 597 27.75 -48.56 -21.89
CA LEU A 597 27.35 -48.95 -23.25
C LEU A 597 27.90 -50.31 -23.62
N LYS A 598 27.09 -51.07 -24.36
CA LYS A 598 27.53 -52.36 -24.89
C LYS A 598 28.44 -52.14 -26.10
N LYS A 599 29.68 -52.61 -26.05
CA LYS A 599 30.58 -52.59 -27.22
C LYS A 599 30.30 -53.83 -28.08
N CYS A 600 29.65 -53.64 -29.22
CA CYS A 600 29.48 -54.70 -30.21
C CYS A 600 30.51 -54.56 -31.33
N SER A 601 31.15 -55.67 -31.70
CA SER A 601 31.93 -55.76 -32.93
C SER A 601 30.99 -55.83 -34.13
N VAL A 602 31.38 -55.23 -35.27
CA VAL A 602 30.56 -55.20 -36.51
C VAL A 602 30.22 -56.62 -37.01
N ASN A 603 31.07 -57.59 -36.67
CA ASN A 603 30.91 -58.99 -37.10
C ASN A 603 30.11 -59.86 -36.12
N ASP A 604 29.75 -59.34 -34.94
CA ASP A 604 28.97 -60.07 -33.94
C ASP A 604 27.47 -59.77 -34.12
N SER A 605 26.83 -60.54 -34.99
CA SER A 605 25.40 -60.43 -35.28
C SER A 605 24.52 -60.71 -34.06
N VAL A 606 25.00 -61.49 -33.09
CA VAL A 606 24.28 -61.78 -31.83
C VAL A 606 24.30 -60.54 -30.92
N CYS A 607 25.43 -59.84 -30.82
CA CYS A 607 25.53 -58.60 -30.07
C CYS A 607 24.73 -57.46 -30.71
N MET A 608 24.82 -57.31 -32.04
CA MET A 608 24.11 -56.26 -32.79
C MET A 608 22.58 -56.42 -32.75
N ASN A 609 22.11 -57.67 -32.67
CA ASN A 609 20.69 -58.01 -32.51
C ASN A 609 20.20 -57.96 -31.06
N ASN A 610 21.09 -57.79 -30.08
CA ASN A 610 20.68 -57.61 -28.69
C ASN A 610 19.99 -56.24 -28.54
N ILE A 611 18.79 -56.28 -27.97
CA ILE A 611 17.92 -55.12 -27.80
C ILE A 611 18.43 -54.15 -26.72
N THR A 612 19.23 -54.63 -25.75
CA THR A 612 19.80 -53.78 -24.69
C THR A 612 21.18 -53.29 -25.06
N LYS A 613 21.27 -52.00 -25.33
CA LYS A 613 22.50 -51.33 -25.80
C LYS A 613 23.08 -50.37 -24.76
N GLU A 614 22.27 -49.91 -23.81
CA GLU A 614 22.65 -48.91 -22.82
C GLU A 614 22.07 -49.26 -21.44
N ILE A 615 22.89 -49.10 -20.40
CA ILE A 615 22.51 -49.15 -18.99
C ILE A 615 22.85 -47.82 -18.34
N LEU A 616 21.87 -47.16 -17.73
CA LEU A 616 22.06 -45.90 -17.01
C LEU A 616 22.06 -46.13 -15.50
N TYR A 617 22.98 -45.49 -14.79
CA TYR A 617 23.01 -45.42 -13.33
C TYR A 617 22.82 -43.97 -12.90
N GLN A 618 21.82 -43.71 -12.05
CA GLN A 618 21.57 -42.41 -11.45
C GLN A 618 21.57 -42.53 -9.94
N PHE A 619 22.10 -41.51 -9.27
CA PHE A 619 22.08 -41.41 -7.82
C PHE A 619 21.24 -40.21 -7.41
N ARG A 620 20.32 -40.42 -6.48
CA ARG A 620 19.43 -39.37 -5.97
C ARG A 620 19.43 -39.38 -4.47
N SER A 621 19.18 -38.21 -3.89
CA SER A 621 19.01 -38.06 -2.45
C SER A 621 17.70 -37.35 -2.16
N ILE A 622 16.93 -37.90 -1.23
CA ILE A 622 15.65 -37.35 -0.79
C ILE A 622 15.64 -37.22 0.74
N ALA A 623 14.94 -36.22 1.26
CA ALA A 623 14.74 -36.06 2.70
C ALA A 623 13.87 -37.20 3.25
N SER A 624 14.03 -37.54 4.53
CA SER A 624 13.06 -38.42 5.21
C SER A 624 11.74 -37.68 5.33
N MET A 625 10.65 -38.30 4.88
CA MET A 625 9.33 -37.66 4.86
C MET A 625 8.34 -38.47 5.69
N PRO A 626 7.61 -37.83 6.63
CA PRO A 626 6.60 -38.51 7.41
C PRO A 626 5.31 -38.72 6.62
N VAL A 627 5.01 -37.85 5.65
CA VAL A 627 3.79 -37.85 4.83
C VAL A 627 4.10 -37.40 3.40
N VAL A 628 3.45 -38.02 2.41
CA VAL A 628 3.47 -37.60 1.00
C VAL A 628 2.01 -37.35 0.58
N SER A 629 1.63 -36.07 0.43
CA SER A 629 0.26 -35.65 0.11
C SER A 629 -0.01 -35.57 -1.39
N SER A 630 1.04 -35.41 -2.20
CA SER A 630 1.02 -35.41 -3.66
C SER A 630 2.28 -36.07 -4.21
N PRO A 631 2.26 -36.64 -5.44
CA PRO A 631 3.45 -37.22 -6.05
C PRO A 631 4.61 -36.22 -6.11
N ILE A 632 5.80 -36.62 -5.66
CA ILE A 632 7.01 -35.77 -5.63
C ILE A 632 7.98 -36.25 -6.72
N GLU A 633 8.38 -35.37 -7.65
CA GLU A 633 9.37 -35.69 -8.68
C GLU A 633 10.73 -36.00 -8.03
N VAL A 634 11.21 -37.23 -8.18
CA VAL A 634 12.51 -37.69 -7.63
C VAL A 634 13.60 -37.67 -8.69
N SER A 635 13.26 -38.05 -9.93
CA SER A 635 14.20 -38.05 -11.05
C SER A 635 13.48 -37.98 -12.38
N ARG A 636 14.22 -37.57 -13.41
CA ARG A 636 13.79 -37.53 -14.79
C ARG A 636 14.75 -38.31 -15.67
N ILE A 637 14.19 -39.18 -16.52
CA ILE A 637 14.96 -39.98 -17.46
C ILE A 637 15.20 -39.17 -18.72
N HIS A 638 16.46 -38.84 -18.98
CA HIS A 638 16.90 -38.17 -20.20
C HIS A 638 17.23 -39.20 -21.28
N THR A 639 16.48 -39.22 -22.37
CA THR A 639 16.75 -40.07 -23.55
C THR A 639 16.87 -39.20 -24.79
N GLN A 640 17.94 -39.37 -25.58
CA GLN A 640 18.20 -38.55 -26.78
C GLN A 640 17.36 -38.92 -28.03
N MET A 641 16.23 -39.62 -27.88
CA MET A 641 15.41 -40.04 -29.01
C MET A 641 14.18 -39.15 -29.18
N HIS A 642 14.05 -38.53 -30.35
CA HIS A 642 12.84 -37.86 -30.84
C HIS A 642 12.34 -38.57 -32.10
N MET A 643 11.04 -38.41 -32.37
CA MET A 643 10.19 -39.14 -33.33
C MET A 643 10.87 -39.67 -34.62
N PRO A 644 10.43 -40.85 -35.13
CA PRO A 644 9.10 -41.44 -34.97
C PRO A 644 9.05 -42.73 -34.12
N PHE A 645 9.51 -42.67 -32.88
CA PHE A 645 9.47 -43.80 -31.94
C PHE A 645 8.59 -43.48 -30.72
N SER A 646 7.84 -44.47 -30.24
CA SER A 646 7.13 -44.41 -28.96
C SER A 646 8.00 -45.04 -27.87
N VAL A 647 8.05 -44.44 -26.68
CA VAL A 647 8.88 -44.93 -25.57
C VAL A 647 8.00 -45.24 -24.38
N GLN A 648 8.10 -46.46 -23.85
CA GLN A 648 7.37 -46.94 -22.68
C GLN A 648 8.33 -47.15 -21.51
N TYR A 649 7.89 -46.75 -20.32
CA TYR A 649 8.64 -46.87 -19.06
C TYR A 649 7.91 -47.84 -18.14
N GLU A 650 8.60 -48.85 -17.64
CA GLU A 650 8.04 -49.86 -16.75
C GLU A 650 8.98 -50.08 -15.56
N ILE A 651 8.45 -49.99 -14.35
CA ILE A 651 9.21 -50.24 -13.13
C ILE A 651 9.36 -51.76 -12.98
N GLY A 652 10.60 -52.24 -12.99
CA GLY A 652 10.94 -53.66 -12.94
C GLY A 652 11.06 -54.23 -11.53
N ASN A 653 11.26 -53.39 -10.51
CA ASN A 653 11.35 -53.79 -9.11
C ASN A 653 10.91 -52.64 -8.16
N ASP A 654 9.67 -52.69 -7.70
CA ASP A 654 9.19 -51.85 -6.59
C ASP A 654 8.15 -52.64 -5.78
N PRO A 655 8.59 -53.50 -4.86
CA PRO A 655 7.70 -54.44 -4.17
C PRO A 655 6.66 -53.74 -3.27
N ASN A 656 6.92 -52.49 -2.87
CA ASN A 656 6.08 -51.73 -1.95
C ASN A 656 5.29 -50.62 -2.66
N GLY A 657 5.52 -50.39 -3.96
CA GLY A 657 4.87 -49.36 -4.75
C GLY A 657 5.15 -47.96 -4.21
N PHE A 658 6.40 -47.67 -3.84
CA PHE A 658 6.81 -46.34 -3.39
C PHE A 658 6.87 -45.34 -4.55
N PHE A 659 7.05 -45.82 -5.77
CA PHE A 659 7.34 -45.00 -6.94
C PHE A 659 6.33 -45.25 -8.07
N SER A 660 6.08 -44.19 -8.85
CA SER A 660 5.34 -44.28 -10.11
C SER A 660 6.16 -43.63 -11.23
N VAL A 661 5.93 -44.04 -12.47
CA VAL A 661 6.59 -43.46 -13.65
C VAL A 661 5.56 -42.95 -14.64
N GLU A 662 5.63 -41.67 -14.97
CA GLU A 662 4.72 -41.00 -15.91
C GLU A 662 5.54 -40.17 -16.89
N GLN A 663 5.44 -40.47 -18.19
CA GLN A 663 6.03 -39.66 -19.26
C GLN A 663 7.50 -39.23 -19.00
N ARG A 664 8.37 -40.16 -18.54
CA ARG A 664 9.81 -39.97 -18.19
C ARG A 664 10.11 -39.46 -16.78
N ILE A 665 9.08 -39.08 -16.02
CA ILE A 665 9.20 -38.55 -14.66
C ILE A 665 8.96 -39.70 -13.68
N ILE A 666 9.85 -39.82 -12.69
CA ILE A 666 9.72 -40.78 -11.59
C ILE A 666 9.27 -40.02 -10.36
N ASN A 667 8.10 -40.41 -9.86
CA ASN A 667 7.48 -39.77 -8.71
C ASN A 667 7.50 -40.67 -7.48
N LEU A 668 7.79 -40.10 -6.32
CA LEU A 668 7.55 -40.72 -5.02
C LEU A 668 6.07 -40.55 -4.66
N VAL A 669 5.36 -41.65 -4.44
CA VAL A 669 3.92 -41.67 -4.13
C VAL A 669 3.62 -42.12 -2.70
N LYS A 670 4.60 -42.66 -1.98
CA LYS A 670 4.46 -43.09 -0.57
C LYS A 670 5.67 -42.62 0.26
N PRO A 671 5.48 -42.31 1.55
CA PRO A 671 6.57 -41.87 2.41
C PRO A 671 7.59 -42.98 2.65
N ILE A 672 8.85 -42.55 2.76
CA ILE A 672 10.01 -43.41 2.98
C ILE A 672 10.75 -42.82 4.19
N LYS A 673 10.78 -43.56 5.31
CA LYS A 673 11.57 -43.16 6.49
C LYS A 673 13.03 -43.50 6.27
N GLY A 674 13.93 -42.55 6.52
CA GLY A 674 15.38 -42.79 6.53
C GLY A 674 15.93 -43.17 7.91
N PRO A 675 17.23 -43.45 8.03
CA PRO A 675 18.20 -43.56 6.93
C PRO A 675 18.10 -44.93 6.24
N ARG A 676 17.88 -44.95 4.92
CA ARG A 676 17.90 -46.18 4.12
C ARG A 676 18.24 -45.89 2.66
N GLU A 677 18.53 -46.94 1.90
CA GLU A 677 18.76 -46.86 0.45
C GLU A 677 17.76 -47.75 -0.28
N GLU A 678 17.26 -47.25 -1.40
CA GLU A 678 16.33 -47.95 -2.29
C GLU A 678 16.89 -47.93 -3.72
N THR A 679 16.74 -49.02 -4.46
CA THR A 679 17.21 -49.11 -5.85
C THR A 679 16.08 -49.53 -6.77
N ILE A 680 15.76 -48.66 -7.72
CA ILE A 680 14.69 -48.89 -8.70
C ILE A 680 15.32 -49.17 -10.07
N LYS A 681 14.85 -50.23 -10.71
CA LYS A 681 15.13 -50.63 -12.08
C LYS A 681 13.98 -50.19 -12.95
N ILE A 682 14.28 -49.47 -14.01
CA ILE A 682 13.31 -48.98 -14.98
C ILE A 682 13.66 -49.57 -16.33
N ASN A 683 12.71 -50.30 -16.91
CA ASN A 683 12.80 -50.80 -18.26
C ASN A 683 12.28 -49.73 -19.22
N ILE A 684 13.13 -49.32 -20.16
CA ILE A 684 12.83 -48.31 -21.17
C ILE A 684 12.71 -49.05 -22.51
N ARG A 685 11.48 -49.19 -23.00
CA ARG A 685 11.19 -49.90 -24.25
C ARG A 685 10.85 -48.91 -25.35
N THR A 686 11.65 -48.88 -26.40
CA THR A 686 11.42 -48.06 -27.58
C THR A 686 10.74 -48.90 -28.65
N LYS A 687 9.58 -48.47 -29.13
CA LYS A 687 8.79 -49.14 -30.17
C LYS A 687 8.68 -48.26 -31.42
N SER A 688 8.65 -48.88 -32.58
CA SER A 688 8.38 -48.20 -33.84
C SER A 688 6.90 -47.86 -34.01
N ARG A 689 6.53 -47.11 -35.06
CA ARG A 689 5.13 -46.87 -35.46
C ARG A 689 4.34 -48.17 -35.70
N ALA A 690 5.01 -49.26 -36.05
CA ALA A 690 4.41 -50.58 -36.23
C ALA A 690 4.40 -51.43 -34.94
N ASN A 691 4.64 -50.82 -33.77
CA ASN A 691 4.72 -51.48 -32.46
C ASN A 691 5.83 -52.53 -32.30
N LEU A 692 6.80 -52.59 -33.22
CA LEU A 692 7.95 -53.48 -33.08
C LEU A 692 8.95 -52.90 -32.06
N LEU A 693 9.45 -53.73 -31.13
CA LEU A 693 10.47 -53.34 -30.16
C LEU A 693 11.79 -53.08 -30.89
N MET A 694 12.25 -51.83 -30.85
CA MET A 694 13.46 -51.36 -31.52
C MET A 694 14.66 -51.32 -30.57
N ALA A 695 14.43 -50.98 -29.30
CA ALA A 695 15.46 -50.97 -28.27
C ALA A 695 14.84 -51.22 -26.89
N HIS A 696 15.63 -51.81 -26.00
CA HIS A 696 15.28 -52.01 -24.59
C HIS A 696 16.45 -51.60 -23.71
N ASN A 697 16.42 -50.36 -23.21
CA ASN A 697 17.42 -49.85 -22.29
C ASN A 697 16.98 -50.06 -20.83
N VAL A 698 17.93 -50.06 -19.91
CA VAL A 698 17.66 -50.23 -18.48
C VAL A 698 18.28 -49.05 -17.72
N ALA A 699 17.52 -48.47 -16.80
CA ALA A 699 18.03 -47.48 -15.86
C ALA A 699 17.93 -47.99 -14.42
N TYR A 700 19.01 -47.86 -13.66
CA TYR A 700 19.06 -48.10 -12.22
C TYR A 700 19.16 -46.76 -11.50
N ILE A 701 18.25 -46.52 -10.56
CA ILE A 701 18.19 -45.29 -9.78
C ILE A 701 18.36 -45.65 -8.32
N ASN A 702 19.50 -45.26 -7.78
CA ASN A 702 19.88 -45.48 -6.40
C ASN A 702 19.46 -44.25 -5.59
N ILE A 703 18.50 -44.42 -4.70
CA ILE A 703 17.90 -43.36 -3.89
C ILE A 703 18.42 -43.52 -2.47
N SER A 704 19.11 -42.49 -1.99
CA SER A 704 19.50 -42.33 -0.59
C SER A 704 18.48 -41.50 0.15
N VAL A 705 18.05 -41.97 1.32
CA VAL A 705 17.05 -41.28 2.14
C VAL A 705 17.77 -40.74 3.36
N SER A 706 17.72 -39.42 3.54
CA SER A 706 18.38 -38.76 4.67
C SER A 706 17.83 -39.23 6.02
N GLN A 707 18.61 -39.12 7.09
CA GLN A 707 18.15 -39.38 8.46
C GLN A 707 17.27 -38.25 9.01
N TYR A 708 17.42 -37.04 8.46
CA TYR A 708 16.74 -35.85 8.94
C TYR A 708 15.39 -35.65 8.22
N LEU A 709 14.43 -35.11 8.96
CA LEU A 709 13.13 -34.70 8.47
C LEU A 709 13.27 -33.24 8.02
N PHE A 710 13.12 -32.98 6.71
CA PHE A 710 13.17 -31.63 6.15
C PHE A 710 11.89 -31.26 5.43
#